data_AF-A0A2M7U9Q9-F1
#
_entry.id   AF-A0A2M7U9Q9-F1
#
_cell.length_a   1.000
_cell.length_b   1.000
_cell.length_c   1.000
_cell.angle_alpha   90.00
_cell.angle_beta   90.00
_cell.angle_gamma   90.00
#
_symmetry.space_group_name_H-M   'P 1'
#
loop_
_entity.id
_entity.type
_entity.pdbx_description
1 polymer ?
#
loop_
_entity_poly.entity_id
_entity_poly.type
_entity_poly.pdbx_seq_one_letter_code
_entity_poly.pdbx_strand_id
1 'polypeptide(L)'
;MEIKKSFNIKDWPSNFKLFIKSIPGIIRTIYLFLTFFIILLIFLFEKVYGLFERVPLIGGLFKVVGNVWKNKMGKLMTTFINKLESGRSSQVERIYLIELAYRNMMIKKTRSFITIFGMSVGVGAIVLLLSLGYGIEKLIISKVAGLNELKMIDISAGENTALRLNQDVFNKINKIKEKTFAMPIISVVGRINYKRAQTDILAYAVPKDYLINGINIKFLKGKAFANNTSLDEKLSLNFLENGQVAGSETKIEFGELNQRIAEREITFNLNPEKPVVIWTSCSTTAKMIGYGSRIVGGYTGYQYWGSDYYPFSQNGRTGFDKKNNVYLGKWVKAKFPIFEKKADGTLIPNLDDVGKQRWEEGCVEQKNISIIVKDNFGSVLGISTGSAEVIFTDDVLAASDSADASSSAIYGESVVATDEAGIETVSLQASSSAQKKQVETLKFVHRPDGEAVVSSGFLNLLNININKAIGTTFKSSFIIVKSLMPDIEGRVMTSEVEYKIIGVIDDTNNTYFYVPFSDIQKLGIKNFSQFKLILNNQKDLPKVRKEIETMGFRTSSTYDTVKQIESLFNNLRLLLAILGMVALGVASLGMFNTLTVSLLERTRETGGMKAIGMVSDEVQDLFLAEAMIMGLSGGIGGLIFGFSIGEIFSILISIIAISKGQGFLQLNYLPPYFVAFIIICAFVVGLLTGLYPAYRAKKTSALNALRYE
;
A
#
# COMPACT_ATOMS: atom_id res chain seq x y z
N MET A 1 35.36 42.79 -17.31
CA MET A 1 35.93 43.47 -18.49
C MET A 1 35.63 42.61 -19.70
N GLU A 2 35.12 43.25 -20.74
CA GLU A 2 34.34 42.71 -21.85
C GLU A 2 35.00 41.57 -22.64
N ILE A 3 34.21 40.56 -23.04
CA ILE A 3 34.19 40.10 -24.44
C ILE A 3 32.74 39.75 -24.82
N LYS A 4 31.99 40.78 -25.21
CA LYS A 4 30.92 40.67 -26.21
C LYS A 4 31.63 40.42 -27.55
N LYS A 5 31.61 39.18 -28.06
CA LYS A 5 31.86 38.94 -29.49
C LYS A 5 30.67 38.19 -30.06
N SER A 6 29.97 38.91 -30.92
CA SER A 6 28.88 38.48 -31.80
C SER A 6 29.15 37.09 -32.39
N PHE A 7 28.31 36.13 -32.04
CA PHE A 7 28.19 34.87 -32.77
C PHE A 7 27.59 35.19 -34.14
N ASN A 8 28.44 35.33 -35.16
CA ASN A 8 28.00 35.57 -36.53
C ASN A 8 27.62 34.24 -37.17
N ILE A 9 26.31 34.05 -37.42
CA ILE A 9 25.72 32.83 -37.99
C ILE A 9 26.29 32.45 -39.37
N LYS A 10 27.02 33.37 -40.03
CA LYS A 10 27.71 33.13 -41.31
C LYS A 10 28.99 32.29 -41.21
N ASP A 11 29.63 32.20 -40.04
CA ASP A 11 30.91 31.49 -39.86
C ASP A 11 30.77 30.07 -39.27
N TRP A 12 29.54 29.65 -38.97
CA TRP A 12 29.21 28.27 -38.59
C TRP A 12 29.65 27.21 -39.64
N PRO A 13 29.58 27.44 -40.97
CA PRO A 13 29.88 26.40 -41.96
C PRO A 13 31.35 25.94 -41.99
N SER A 14 32.31 26.85 -41.74
CA SER A 14 33.75 26.55 -41.81
C SER A 14 34.24 25.82 -40.56
N ASN A 15 33.80 26.27 -39.38
CA ASN A 15 34.14 25.65 -38.10
C ASN A 15 33.47 24.27 -37.92
N PHE A 16 32.32 24.03 -38.54
CA PHE A 16 31.66 22.71 -38.53
C PHE A 16 32.38 21.68 -39.42
N LYS A 17 32.92 22.10 -40.58
CA LYS A 17 33.76 21.24 -41.42
C LYS A 17 35.04 20.78 -40.72
N LEU A 18 35.66 21.66 -39.93
CA LEU A 18 36.84 21.34 -39.11
C LEU A 18 36.49 20.41 -37.94
N PHE A 19 35.35 20.64 -37.29
CA PHE A 19 34.84 19.77 -36.22
C PHE A 19 34.53 18.34 -36.73
N ILE A 20 33.90 18.19 -37.90
CA ILE A 20 33.61 16.88 -38.53
C ILE A 20 34.88 16.08 -38.85
N LYS A 21 35.99 16.75 -39.17
CA LYS A 21 37.27 16.10 -39.49
C LYS A 21 38.01 15.58 -38.26
N SER A 22 37.69 16.11 -37.06
CA SER A 22 38.31 15.77 -35.77
C SER A 22 37.64 14.60 -35.03
N ILE A 23 36.55 14.06 -35.58
CA ILE A 23 35.71 13.09 -34.91
C ILE A 23 36.10 11.66 -35.36
N PRO A 24 36.29 10.69 -34.44
CA PRO A 24 36.68 9.31 -34.80
C PRO A 24 35.71 8.70 -35.82
N GLY A 25 36.24 7.92 -36.78
CA GLY A 25 35.52 7.47 -37.99
C GLY A 25 34.17 6.78 -37.77
N ILE A 26 33.92 6.28 -36.55
CA ILE A 26 32.65 5.70 -36.11
C ILE A 26 31.51 6.72 -36.13
N ILE A 27 31.71 7.94 -35.63
CA ILE A 27 30.64 8.94 -35.55
C ILE A 27 30.30 9.50 -36.94
N ARG A 28 31.29 9.62 -37.84
CA ARG A 28 31.05 9.97 -39.25
C ARG A 28 30.19 8.92 -39.94
N THR A 29 30.47 7.64 -39.67
CA THR A 29 29.70 6.51 -40.21
C THR A 29 28.26 6.52 -39.67
N ILE A 30 28.10 6.72 -38.36
CA ILE A 30 26.77 6.85 -37.73
C ILE A 30 25.98 8.02 -38.32
N TYR A 31 26.62 9.17 -38.54
CA TYR A 31 25.98 10.33 -39.17
C TYR A 31 25.52 10.02 -40.60
N LEU A 32 26.37 9.40 -41.43
CA LEU A 32 26.00 8.99 -42.79
C LEU A 32 24.85 7.98 -42.83
N PHE A 33 24.75 7.09 -41.85
CA PHE A 33 23.60 6.20 -41.69
C PHE A 33 22.34 6.93 -41.22
N LEU A 34 22.45 7.84 -40.26
CA LEU A 34 21.32 8.60 -39.74
C LEU A 34 20.71 9.49 -40.83
N THR A 35 21.54 10.15 -41.63
CA THR A 35 21.08 10.96 -42.78
C THR A 35 20.36 10.09 -43.82
N PHE A 36 20.88 8.89 -44.13
CA PHE A 36 20.24 7.92 -45.02
C PHE A 36 18.88 7.48 -44.48
N PHE A 37 18.80 7.16 -43.18
CA PHE A 37 17.56 6.78 -42.52
C PHE A 37 16.50 7.88 -42.57
N ILE A 38 16.90 9.14 -42.32
CA ILE A 38 16.00 10.28 -42.38
C ILE A 38 15.44 10.45 -43.80
N ILE A 39 16.29 10.41 -44.83
CA ILE A 39 15.85 10.51 -46.23
C ILE A 39 14.90 9.35 -46.59
N LEU A 40 15.20 8.14 -46.14
CA LEU A 40 14.35 6.97 -46.35
C LEU A 40 12.98 7.12 -45.68
N LEU A 41 12.93 7.58 -44.42
CA LEU A 41 11.67 7.83 -43.71
C LEU A 41 10.83 8.89 -44.43
N ILE A 42 11.46 9.94 -44.92
CA ILE A 42 10.79 11.00 -45.69
C ILE A 42 10.18 10.43 -46.97
N PHE A 43 10.97 9.63 -47.72
CA PHE A 43 10.50 8.98 -48.93
C PHE A 43 9.31 8.04 -48.64
N LEU A 44 9.42 7.19 -47.62
CA LEU A 44 8.34 6.29 -47.22
C LEU A 44 7.10 7.04 -46.76
N PHE A 45 7.27 8.12 -45.99
CA PHE A 45 6.17 8.98 -45.57
C PHE A 45 5.43 9.58 -46.78
N GLU A 46 6.15 10.07 -47.79
CA GLU A 46 5.55 10.59 -49.02
C GLU A 46 4.78 9.51 -49.79
N LYS A 47 5.31 8.28 -49.87
CA LYS A 47 4.61 7.15 -50.49
C LYS A 47 3.35 6.74 -49.72
N VAL A 48 3.42 6.67 -48.39
CA VAL A 48 2.29 6.35 -47.51
C VAL A 48 1.22 7.44 -47.63
N TYR A 49 1.61 8.71 -47.59
CA TYR A 49 0.69 9.84 -47.76
C TYR A 49 -0.01 9.78 -49.13
N GLY A 50 0.74 9.53 -50.21
CA GLY A 50 0.19 9.36 -51.55
C GLY A 50 -0.70 8.12 -51.71
N LEU A 51 -0.54 7.09 -50.86
CA LEU A 51 -1.46 5.95 -50.80
C LEU A 51 -2.81 6.37 -50.21
N PHE A 52 -2.81 7.16 -49.11
CA PHE A 52 -4.02 7.69 -48.49
C PHE A 52 -4.80 8.65 -49.40
N GLU A 53 -4.13 9.43 -50.24
CA GLU A 53 -4.79 10.28 -51.26
C GLU A 53 -5.63 9.48 -52.28
N ARG A 54 -5.29 8.20 -52.51
CA ARG A 54 -5.97 7.31 -53.47
C ARG A 54 -7.15 6.55 -52.86
N VAL A 55 -7.35 6.61 -51.54
CA VAL A 55 -8.44 5.90 -50.85
C VAL A 55 -9.76 6.66 -51.02
N PRO A 56 -10.85 6.02 -51.50
CA PRO A 56 -12.08 6.72 -51.89
C PRO A 56 -12.83 7.44 -50.75
N LEU A 57 -12.69 6.99 -49.50
CA LEU A 57 -13.37 7.59 -48.32
C LEU A 57 -12.58 8.72 -47.66
N ILE A 58 -11.25 8.66 -47.68
CA ILE A 58 -10.36 9.52 -46.89
C ILE A 58 -9.56 10.47 -47.81
N GLY A 59 -9.46 10.17 -49.11
CA GLY A 59 -8.63 10.89 -50.07
C GLY A 59 -9.03 12.35 -50.28
N GLY A 60 -10.29 12.72 -50.07
CA GLY A 60 -10.75 14.11 -50.17
C GLY A 60 -10.10 15.04 -49.13
N LEU A 61 -10.04 14.59 -47.87
CA LEU A 61 -9.37 15.30 -46.77
C LEU A 61 -7.86 15.41 -47.02
N PHE A 62 -7.23 14.31 -47.46
CA PHE A 62 -5.80 14.28 -47.74
C PHE A 62 -5.41 15.11 -48.97
N LYS A 63 -6.25 15.26 -50.00
CA LYS A 63 -5.96 16.14 -51.14
C LYS A 63 -5.93 17.63 -50.76
N VAL A 64 -6.80 18.07 -49.85
CA VAL A 64 -6.84 19.46 -49.37
C VAL A 64 -5.61 19.78 -48.53
N VAL A 65 -5.26 18.91 -47.58
CA VAL A 65 -4.03 19.03 -46.78
C VAL A 65 -2.78 18.86 -47.69
N GLY A 66 -2.87 18.00 -48.70
CA GLY A 66 -1.79 17.64 -49.62
C GLY A 66 -1.34 18.81 -50.47
N ASN A 67 -2.25 19.63 -51.00
CA ASN A 67 -1.87 20.83 -51.77
C ASN A 67 -1.12 21.87 -50.92
N VAL A 68 -1.47 22.03 -49.64
CA VAL A 68 -0.78 22.92 -48.70
C VAL A 68 0.58 22.34 -48.30
N TRP A 69 0.63 21.04 -48.02
CA TRP A 69 1.86 20.33 -47.66
C TRP A 69 2.86 20.33 -48.82
N LYS A 70 2.43 20.01 -50.04
CA LYS A 70 3.29 19.88 -51.22
C LYS A 70 3.93 21.21 -51.64
N ASN A 71 3.19 22.32 -51.53
CA ASN A 71 3.70 23.64 -51.94
C ASN A 71 4.64 24.29 -50.92
N LYS A 72 4.41 24.11 -49.61
CA LYS A 72 5.19 24.77 -48.55
C LYS A 72 6.18 23.82 -47.86
N MET A 73 5.73 22.63 -47.44
CA MET A 73 6.60 21.62 -46.86
C MET A 73 7.45 20.91 -47.91
N GLY A 74 6.96 20.69 -49.14
CA GLY A 74 7.75 20.07 -50.21
C GLY A 74 9.07 20.81 -50.50
N LYS A 75 9.03 22.14 -50.63
CA LYS A 75 10.25 22.97 -50.81
C LYS A 75 11.18 22.95 -49.61
N LEU A 76 10.62 22.90 -48.40
CA LEU A 76 11.38 22.85 -47.15
C LEU A 76 12.07 21.49 -47.01
N MET A 77 11.37 20.41 -47.37
CA MET A 77 11.89 19.04 -47.40
C MET A 77 12.99 18.85 -48.43
N THR A 78 12.85 19.35 -49.66
CA THR A 78 13.92 19.27 -50.67
C THR A 78 15.15 20.07 -50.25
N THR A 79 14.96 21.27 -49.66
CA THR A 79 16.08 22.05 -49.11
C THR A 79 16.77 21.32 -47.96
N PHE A 80 16.00 20.63 -47.12
CA PHE A 80 16.52 19.84 -46.00
C PHE A 80 17.27 18.58 -46.46
N ILE A 81 16.74 17.86 -47.46
CA ILE A 81 17.40 16.71 -48.10
C ILE A 81 18.73 17.16 -48.73
N ASN A 82 18.72 18.23 -49.53
CA ASN A 82 19.94 18.74 -50.17
C ASN A 82 21.00 19.15 -49.13
N LYS A 83 20.56 19.66 -47.96
CA LYS A 83 21.45 19.98 -46.85
C LYS A 83 22.04 18.72 -46.19
N LEU A 84 21.24 17.65 -46.03
CA LEU A 84 21.70 16.35 -45.53
C LEU A 84 22.66 15.65 -46.50
N GLU A 85 22.48 15.84 -47.82
CA GLU A 85 23.31 15.22 -48.86
C GLU A 85 24.61 15.99 -49.16
N SER A 86 24.70 17.28 -48.79
CA SER A 86 25.87 18.15 -49.06
C SER A 86 27.23 17.65 -48.54
N GLY A 87 27.25 16.64 -47.67
CA GLY A 87 28.45 16.01 -47.13
C GLY A 87 29.04 14.88 -47.98
N ARG A 88 28.45 14.54 -49.14
CA ARG A 88 28.84 13.39 -49.97
C ARG A 88 29.52 13.80 -51.28
N SER A 89 30.47 12.97 -51.73
CA SER A 89 31.24 13.16 -52.98
C SER A 89 30.73 12.31 -54.16
N SER A 90 29.60 11.62 -54.03
CA SER A 90 29.04 10.74 -55.06
C SER A 90 28.06 11.51 -55.95
N GLN A 91 27.97 11.14 -57.23
CA GLN A 91 27.25 11.89 -58.26
C GLN A 91 25.75 11.65 -58.24
N VAL A 92 25.30 10.48 -57.79
CA VAL A 92 23.88 10.13 -57.69
C VAL A 92 23.33 10.57 -56.34
N GLU A 93 22.14 11.17 -56.25
CA GLU A 93 21.50 11.48 -54.96
C GLU A 93 20.90 10.21 -54.32
N ARG A 94 20.87 10.12 -52.98
CA ARG A 94 20.36 8.92 -52.28
C ARG A 94 18.86 8.75 -52.47
N ILE A 95 18.13 9.84 -52.64
CA ILE A 95 16.70 9.79 -52.94
C ILE A 95 16.41 9.00 -54.22
N TYR A 96 17.23 9.15 -55.27
CA TYR A 96 17.10 8.38 -56.51
C TYR A 96 17.47 6.91 -56.31
N LEU A 97 18.49 6.61 -55.51
CA LEU A 97 18.85 5.22 -55.17
C LEU A 97 17.73 4.53 -54.39
N ILE A 98 17.10 5.24 -53.44
CA ILE A 98 15.95 4.75 -52.68
C ILE A 98 14.74 4.53 -53.60
N GLU A 99 14.48 5.45 -54.53
CA GLU A 99 13.41 5.28 -55.51
C GLU A 99 13.66 4.09 -56.43
N LEU A 100 14.90 3.92 -56.91
CA LEU A 100 15.29 2.79 -57.74
C LEU A 100 15.15 1.47 -56.97
N ALA A 101 15.58 1.42 -55.72
CA ALA A 101 15.40 0.26 -54.84
C ALA A 101 13.91 -0.10 -54.67
N TYR A 102 13.06 0.89 -54.40
CA TYR A 102 11.62 0.70 -54.28
C TYR A 102 11.00 0.14 -55.57
N ARG A 103 11.38 0.68 -56.73
CA ARG A 103 10.93 0.19 -58.04
C ARG A 103 11.40 -1.24 -58.30
N ASN A 104 12.66 -1.54 -57.99
CA ASN A 104 13.24 -2.88 -58.14
C ASN A 104 12.49 -3.92 -57.30
N MET A 105 12.10 -3.59 -56.07
CA MET A 105 11.26 -4.48 -55.26
C MET A 105 9.88 -4.72 -55.88
N MET A 106 9.27 -3.68 -56.46
CA MET A 106 7.94 -3.73 -57.05
C MET A 106 7.86 -4.49 -58.38
N ILE A 107 9.01 -4.77 -59.02
CA ILE A 107 9.06 -5.63 -60.21
C ILE A 107 8.89 -7.11 -59.80
N LYS A 108 9.53 -7.56 -58.71
CA LYS A 108 9.40 -8.93 -58.17
C LYS A 108 8.51 -8.96 -56.92
N LYS A 109 7.22 -8.69 -57.12
CA LYS A 109 6.23 -8.46 -56.04
C LYS A 109 6.09 -9.64 -55.07
N THR A 110 6.09 -10.87 -55.55
CA THR A 110 5.75 -12.05 -54.74
C THR A 110 6.76 -12.30 -53.61
N ARG A 111 8.06 -12.35 -53.93
CA ARG A 111 9.10 -12.61 -52.94
C ARG A 111 9.21 -11.47 -51.92
N SER A 112 9.29 -10.24 -52.40
CA SER A 112 9.36 -9.05 -51.54
C SER A 112 8.13 -8.96 -50.62
N PHE A 113 6.94 -9.26 -51.15
CA PHE A 113 5.71 -9.28 -50.35
C PHE A 113 5.71 -10.39 -49.29
N ILE A 114 6.09 -11.63 -49.63
CA ILE A 114 6.15 -12.74 -48.66
C ILE A 114 7.13 -12.43 -47.54
N THR A 115 8.30 -11.86 -47.84
CA THR A 115 9.31 -11.50 -46.84
C THR A 115 8.84 -10.35 -45.94
N ILE A 116 8.26 -9.29 -46.51
CA ILE A 116 7.68 -8.18 -45.75
C ILE A 116 6.52 -8.66 -44.90
N PHE A 117 5.67 -9.54 -45.43
CA PHE A 117 4.54 -10.11 -44.71
C PHE A 117 5.00 -11.00 -43.55
N GLY A 118 5.99 -11.88 -43.78
CA GLY A 118 6.58 -12.71 -42.71
C GLY A 118 7.17 -11.86 -41.58
N MET A 119 7.90 -10.80 -41.91
CA MET A 119 8.35 -9.82 -40.91
C MET A 119 7.21 -9.10 -40.21
N SER A 120 6.18 -8.70 -40.96
CA SER A 120 5.00 -8.03 -40.41
C SER A 120 4.25 -8.92 -39.44
N VAL A 121 4.09 -10.21 -39.73
CA VAL A 121 3.45 -11.16 -38.82
C VAL A 121 4.29 -11.34 -37.55
N GLY A 122 5.62 -11.50 -37.69
CA GLY A 122 6.52 -11.62 -36.54
C GLY A 122 6.48 -10.38 -35.63
N VAL A 123 6.64 -9.18 -36.20
CA VAL A 123 6.54 -7.92 -35.46
C VAL A 123 5.12 -7.70 -34.92
N GLY A 124 4.09 -8.04 -35.70
CA GLY A 124 2.69 -7.87 -35.32
C GLY A 124 2.26 -8.74 -34.16
N ALA A 125 2.77 -9.97 -34.05
CA ALA A 125 2.53 -10.82 -32.89
C ALA A 125 3.11 -10.20 -31.60
N ILE A 126 4.31 -9.61 -31.68
CA ILE A 126 4.96 -8.94 -30.55
C ILE A 126 4.17 -7.69 -30.15
N VAL A 127 3.78 -6.88 -31.14
CA VAL A 127 2.96 -5.68 -30.94
C VAL A 127 1.65 -6.04 -30.28
N LEU A 128 0.95 -7.07 -30.77
CA LEU A 128 -0.32 -7.55 -30.23
C LEU A 128 -0.16 -7.96 -28.76
N LEU A 129 0.80 -8.83 -28.46
CA LEU A 129 1.02 -9.36 -27.12
C LEU A 129 1.40 -8.26 -26.13
N LEU A 130 2.29 -7.33 -26.52
CA LEU A 130 2.70 -6.25 -25.64
C LEU A 130 1.62 -5.17 -25.47
N SER A 131 0.89 -4.82 -26.54
CA SER A 131 -0.23 -3.87 -26.48
C SER A 131 -1.34 -4.37 -25.56
N LEU A 132 -1.67 -5.67 -25.66
CA LEU A 132 -2.61 -6.33 -24.78
C LEU A 132 -2.07 -6.37 -23.34
N GLY A 133 -0.78 -6.66 -23.16
CA GLY A 133 -0.11 -6.65 -21.86
C GLY A 133 -0.27 -5.31 -21.13
N TYR A 134 0.02 -4.19 -21.81
CA TYR A 134 -0.16 -2.86 -21.23
C TYR A 134 -1.62 -2.51 -20.96
N GLY A 135 -2.54 -2.88 -21.86
CA GLY A 135 -3.97 -2.61 -21.65
C GLY A 135 -4.56 -3.40 -20.49
N ILE A 136 -4.19 -4.68 -20.35
CA ILE A 136 -4.59 -5.52 -19.20
C ILE A 136 -3.99 -4.97 -17.90
N GLU A 137 -2.69 -4.64 -17.89
CA GLU A 137 -2.02 -4.02 -16.73
C GLU A 137 -2.80 -2.78 -16.26
N LYS A 138 -3.12 -1.87 -17.18
CA LYS A 138 -3.87 -0.65 -16.88
C LYS A 138 -5.29 -0.94 -16.39
N LEU A 139 -5.97 -1.93 -16.98
CA LEU A 139 -7.30 -2.36 -16.54
C LEU A 139 -7.26 -2.87 -15.10
N ILE A 140 -6.34 -3.80 -14.78
CA ILE A 140 -6.22 -4.37 -13.44
C ILE A 140 -5.90 -3.25 -12.42
N ILE A 141 -4.93 -2.39 -12.72
CA ILE A 141 -4.59 -1.26 -11.83
C ILE A 141 -5.81 -0.37 -11.57
N SER A 142 -6.59 -0.07 -12.62
CA SER A 142 -7.80 0.76 -12.48
C SER A 142 -8.94 0.10 -11.69
N LYS A 143 -8.93 -1.23 -11.56
CA LYS A 143 -9.90 -1.99 -10.75
C LYS A 143 -9.46 -2.12 -9.30
N VAL A 144 -8.16 -2.19 -9.06
CA VAL A 144 -7.58 -2.38 -7.72
C VAL A 144 -7.40 -1.05 -6.98
N ALA A 145 -7.16 0.05 -7.68
CA ALA A 145 -6.85 1.33 -7.02
C ALA A 145 -7.42 2.56 -7.75
N GLY A 146 -8.17 3.37 -7.01
CA GLY A 146 -8.45 4.76 -7.37
C GLY A 146 -7.26 5.69 -7.16
N LEU A 147 -7.26 6.86 -7.80
CA LEU A 147 -6.18 7.86 -7.70
C LEU A 147 -5.86 8.30 -6.26
N ASN A 148 -6.89 8.33 -5.39
CA ASN A 148 -6.72 8.69 -3.99
C ASN A 148 -6.17 7.52 -3.16
N GLU A 149 -6.55 6.28 -3.47
CA GLU A 149 -6.09 5.05 -2.79
C GLU A 149 -4.60 4.80 -2.97
N LEU A 150 -4.05 5.19 -4.13
CA LEU A 150 -2.61 5.15 -4.38
C LEU A 150 -1.79 6.09 -3.48
N LYS A 151 -2.43 7.02 -2.77
CA LYS A 151 -1.79 7.97 -1.85
C LYS A 151 -2.02 7.63 -0.37
N MET A 152 -2.66 6.50 -0.09
CA MET A 152 -3.04 6.14 1.27
C MET A 152 -2.05 5.18 1.91
N ILE A 153 -1.87 5.34 3.21
CA ILE A 153 -1.10 4.44 4.05
C ILE A 153 -2.01 4.03 5.20
N ASP A 154 -2.22 2.73 5.36
CA ASP A 154 -2.85 2.13 6.52
C ASP A 154 -1.77 1.78 7.53
N ILE A 155 -1.97 2.20 8.78
CA ILE A 155 -1.02 2.05 9.87
C ILE A 155 -1.67 1.20 10.95
N SER A 156 -1.05 0.08 11.29
CA SER A 156 -1.50 -0.84 12.33
C SER A 156 -0.38 -1.13 13.34
N ALA A 157 -0.77 -1.54 14.54
CA ALA A 157 0.18 -2.08 15.52
C ALA A 157 0.47 -3.56 15.19
N GLY A 158 1.72 -4.01 15.36
CA GLY A 158 2.05 -5.42 15.17
C GLY A 158 1.56 -6.28 16.34
N GLU A 159 1.11 -7.51 16.07
CA GLU A 159 0.51 -8.43 17.05
C GLU A 159 1.40 -8.71 18.27
N ASN A 160 2.72 -8.78 18.05
CA ASN A 160 3.72 -9.06 19.09
C ASN A 160 4.37 -7.81 19.68
N THR A 161 3.80 -6.63 19.43
CA THR A 161 4.33 -5.37 19.95
C THR A 161 3.53 -4.91 21.17
N ALA A 162 4.22 -4.42 22.20
CA ALA A 162 3.58 -3.71 23.32
C ALA A 162 3.02 -2.33 22.87
N LEU A 163 3.30 -1.93 21.63
CA LEU A 163 2.87 -0.67 21.05
C LEU A 163 1.36 -0.69 20.81
N ARG A 164 0.71 0.41 21.14
CA ARG A 164 -0.71 0.64 20.91
C ARG A 164 -0.88 1.94 20.15
N LEU A 165 -1.84 1.96 19.23
CA LEU A 165 -2.23 3.18 18.54
C LEU A 165 -3.09 3.98 19.51
N ASN A 166 -2.50 4.92 20.23
CA ASN A 166 -3.21 5.79 21.17
C ASN A 166 -3.25 7.24 20.66
N GLN A 167 -3.87 8.13 21.43
CA GLN A 167 -3.96 9.55 21.07
C GLN A 167 -2.58 10.21 20.92
N ASP A 168 -1.56 9.81 21.69
CA ASP A 168 -0.20 10.37 21.57
C ASP A 168 0.45 10.01 20.23
N VAL A 169 0.30 8.76 19.79
CA VAL A 169 0.79 8.29 18.50
C VAL A 169 0.04 9.01 17.38
N PHE A 170 -1.29 9.15 17.51
CA PHE A 170 -2.09 9.93 16.57
C PHE A 170 -1.55 11.36 16.45
N ASN A 171 -1.29 12.04 17.58
CA ASN A 171 -0.75 13.40 17.59
C ASN A 171 0.65 13.50 16.96
N LYS A 172 1.49 12.47 17.08
CA LYS A 172 2.80 12.40 16.41
C LYS A 172 2.65 12.27 14.90
N ILE A 173 1.84 11.32 14.44
CA ILE A 173 1.54 11.13 13.01
C ILE A 173 0.86 12.38 12.44
N ASN A 174 0.04 13.05 13.25
CA ASN A 174 -0.66 14.27 12.87
C ASN A 174 0.29 15.49 12.66
N LYS A 175 1.58 15.39 13.02
CA LYS A 175 2.59 16.44 12.78
C LYS A 175 3.41 16.26 11.50
N ILE A 176 3.27 15.13 10.79
CA ILE A 176 3.97 14.89 9.52
C ILE A 176 3.51 15.91 8.48
N LYS A 177 4.44 16.62 7.81
CA LYS A 177 4.11 17.77 6.94
C LYS A 177 3.55 17.36 5.58
N GLU A 178 3.93 16.19 5.11
CA GLU A 178 3.63 15.68 3.76
C GLU A 178 2.22 15.10 3.62
N LYS A 179 1.44 15.04 4.72
CA LYS A 179 0.08 14.50 4.73
C LYS A 179 -0.99 15.54 4.43
N THR A 180 -2.11 15.05 3.92
CA THR A 180 -3.37 15.80 3.80
C THR A 180 -4.21 15.59 5.06
N PHE A 181 -4.47 14.34 5.45
CA PHE A 181 -5.31 13.99 6.61
C PHE A 181 -4.85 12.68 7.26
N ALA A 182 -5.05 12.53 8.58
CA ALA A 182 -4.83 11.29 9.33
C ALA A 182 -6.11 10.92 10.08
N MET A 183 -6.68 9.75 9.83
CA MET A 183 -7.99 9.36 10.37
C MET A 183 -7.85 8.16 11.30
N PRO A 184 -8.31 8.25 12.56
CA PRO A 184 -8.39 7.10 13.45
C PRO A 184 -9.61 6.25 13.13
N ILE A 185 -9.44 4.93 13.24
CA ILE A 185 -10.50 3.97 13.00
C ILE A 185 -10.51 2.98 14.16
N ILE A 186 -11.71 2.70 14.66
CA ILE A 186 -11.94 1.67 15.67
C ILE A 186 -12.75 0.55 15.02
N SER A 187 -12.20 -0.66 15.05
CA SER A 187 -12.87 -1.87 14.58
C SER A 187 -13.33 -2.66 15.79
N VAL A 188 -14.64 -2.91 15.87
CA VAL A 188 -15.28 -3.68 16.95
C VAL A 188 -16.29 -4.64 16.35
N VAL A 189 -16.62 -5.70 17.08
CA VAL A 189 -17.69 -6.62 16.66
C VAL A 189 -19.01 -6.09 17.20
N GLY A 190 -19.92 -5.74 16.29
CA GLY A 190 -21.29 -5.36 16.58
C GLY A 190 -22.21 -6.57 16.55
N ARG A 191 -22.75 -6.94 17.71
CA ARG A 191 -23.83 -7.90 17.87
C ARG A 191 -25.16 -7.26 17.54
N ILE A 192 -25.73 -7.67 16.42
CA ILE A 192 -26.94 -7.09 15.85
C ILE A 192 -28.15 -7.94 16.20
N ASN A 193 -29.22 -7.26 16.59
CA ASN A 193 -30.53 -7.84 16.84
C ASN A 193 -31.53 -7.25 15.86
N TYR A 194 -32.06 -8.10 14.98
CA TYR A 194 -33.03 -7.72 13.96
C TYR A 194 -34.06 -8.83 13.76
N LYS A 195 -35.35 -8.51 13.90
CA LYS A 195 -36.48 -9.46 13.77
C LYS A 195 -36.32 -10.76 14.57
N ARG A 196 -35.77 -10.66 15.80
CA ARG A 196 -35.46 -11.79 16.71
C ARG A 196 -34.28 -12.68 16.30
N ALA A 197 -33.60 -12.37 15.19
CA ALA A 197 -32.33 -12.98 14.84
C ALA A 197 -31.17 -12.15 15.43
N GLN A 198 -30.19 -12.85 15.99
CA GLN A 198 -28.98 -12.24 16.54
C GLN A 198 -27.77 -12.72 15.74
N THR A 199 -26.92 -11.79 15.29
CA THR A 199 -25.72 -12.10 14.52
C THR A 199 -24.60 -11.13 14.87
N ASP A 200 -23.35 -11.61 14.82
CA ASP A 200 -22.17 -10.80 15.12
C ASP A 200 -21.56 -10.35 13.78
N ILE A 201 -21.48 -9.02 13.58
CA ILE A 201 -21.01 -8.39 12.34
C ILE A 201 -19.93 -7.36 12.68
N LEU A 202 -18.97 -7.18 11.78
CA LEU A 202 -17.93 -6.17 11.95
C LEU A 202 -18.50 -4.75 11.86
N ALA A 203 -18.14 -3.91 12.83
CA ALA A 203 -18.53 -2.53 12.93
C ALA A 203 -17.31 -1.62 12.96
N TYR A 204 -17.28 -0.64 12.07
CA TYR A 204 -16.19 0.32 11.96
C TYR A 204 -16.65 1.69 12.45
N ALA A 205 -16.08 2.18 13.54
CA ALA A 205 -16.25 3.56 13.96
C ALA A 205 -15.28 4.44 13.19
N VAL A 206 -15.82 5.33 12.34
CA VAL A 206 -15.01 6.15 11.42
C VAL A 206 -15.45 7.63 11.45
N PRO A 207 -14.51 8.57 11.28
CA PRO A 207 -14.85 9.98 11.09
C PRO A 207 -15.66 10.18 9.80
N LYS A 208 -16.46 11.24 9.73
CA LYS A 208 -17.19 11.60 8.50
C LYS A 208 -16.27 11.74 7.28
N ASP A 209 -15.09 12.34 7.49
CA ASP A 209 -14.08 12.54 6.44
C ASP A 209 -13.59 11.22 5.84
N TYR A 210 -13.64 10.12 6.59
CA TYR A 210 -13.28 8.81 6.05
C TYR A 210 -14.22 8.34 4.95
N LEU A 211 -15.53 8.59 5.12
CA LEU A 211 -16.54 8.18 4.14
C LEU A 211 -16.59 9.09 2.90
N ILE A 212 -16.14 10.34 3.01
CA ILE A 212 -16.18 11.34 1.94
C ILE A 212 -14.84 11.42 1.21
N ASN A 213 -13.75 11.49 1.96
CA ASN A 213 -12.39 11.74 1.46
C ASN A 213 -11.46 10.54 1.61
N GLY A 214 -11.75 9.63 2.56
CA GLY A 214 -10.85 8.54 2.97
C GLY A 214 -10.94 7.26 2.18
N ILE A 215 -12.07 6.97 1.54
CA ILE A 215 -12.24 5.91 0.56
C ILE A 215 -13.18 6.51 -0.47
N ASN A 216 -12.95 6.33 -1.77
CA ASN A 216 -13.87 6.82 -2.80
C ASN A 216 -15.14 5.95 -2.83
N ILE A 217 -15.88 5.94 -1.72
CA ILE A 217 -17.01 5.06 -1.48
C ILE A 217 -18.11 5.41 -2.47
N LYS A 218 -18.40 4.44 -3.35
CA LYS A 218 -19.57 4.52 -4.24
C LYS A 218 -20.80 4.14 -3.43
N PHE A 219 -21.55 5.15 -3.00
CA PHE A 219 -22.86 4.96 -2.40
C PHE A 219 -23.85 4.48 -3.46
N LEU A 220 -24.46 3.31 -3.26
CA LEU A 220 -25.59 2.86 -4.07
C LEU A 220 -26.84 3.70 -3.76
N LYS A 221 -27.05 4.00 -2.47
CA LYS A 221 -28.15 4.82 -1.96
C LYS A 221 -27.75 5.56 -0.68
N GLY A 222 -28.40 6.70 -0.43
CA GLY A 222 -28.21 7.48 0.79
C GLY A 222 -27.00 8.41 0.76
N LYS A 223 -26.50 8.79 1.93
CA LYS A 223 -25.40 9.76 2.11
C LYS A 223 -24.49 9.34 3.27
N ALA A 224 -23.34 9.99 3.38
CA ALA A 224 -22.48 9.90 4.56
C ALA A 224 -23.12 10.60 5.79
N PHE A 225 -22.54 10.39 6.98
CA PHE A 225 -23.02 10.93 8.27
C PHE A 225 -23.28 12.44 8.22
N ALA A 226 -24.36 12.88 8.89
CA ALA A 226 -24.83 14.27 8.82
C ALA A 226 -23.94 15.24 9.63
N ASN A 227 -23.59 14.90 10.88
CA ASN A 227 -23.03 15.85 11.87
C ASN A 227 -21.61 15.52 12.40
N ASN A 228 -21.01 16.53 13.03
CA ASN A 228 -19.57 16.82 13.18
C ASN A 228 -18.68 15.83 13.94
N THR A 229 -17.59 15.45 13.28
CA THR A 229 -16.23 15.86 13.71
C THR A 229 -15.39 15.85 12.44
N SER A 230 -15.31 16.98 11.74
CA SER A 230 -14.24 17.17 10.77
C SER A 230 -12.93 17.15 11.56
N LEU A 231 -11.91 16.49 11.03
CA LEU A 231 -10.62 16.33 11.72
C LEU A 231 -9.97 17.67 12.15
N ASP A 232 -10.39 18.77 11.53
CA ASP A 232 -9.95 20.16 11.75
C ASP A 232 -10.66 20.88 12.92
N GLU A 233 -11.79 20.35 13.40
CA GLU A 233 -12.39 20.82 14.64
C GLU A 233 -11.55 20.20 15.74
N LYS A 234 -10.50 20.94 16.14
CA LYS A 234 -9.48 20.56 17.13
C LYS A 234 -9.97 19.41 17.98
N LEU A 235 -9.24 18.31 17.93
CA LEU A 235 -9.17 17.25 18.95
C LEU A 235 -8.76 17.83 20.33
N SER A 236 -9.28 18.98 20.75
CA SER A 236 -9.64 19.27 22.13
C SER A 236 -10.78 18.33 22.54
N LEU A 237 -10.45 17.03 22.57
CA LEU A 237 -11.07 16.10 23.48
C LEU A 237 -10.64 16.57 24.87
N ASN A 238 -11.37 17.56 25.40
CA ASN A 238 -11.50 17.69 26.83
C ASN A 238 -12.17 16.38 27.26
N PHE A 239 -11.35 15.38 27.59
CA PHE A 239 -11.79 14.25 28.40
C PHE A 239 -12.46 14.88 29.60
N LEU A 240 -13.78 14.70 29.67
CA LEU A 240 -14.68 15.18 30.71
C LEU A 240 -13.91 15.45 32.02
N GLU A 241 -13.61 16.73 32.28
CA GLU A 241 -13.54 17.19 33.65
C GLU A 241 -14.90 16.81 34.23
N ASN A 242 -14.90 15.85 35.16
CA ASN A 242 -16.07 15.26 35.82
C ASN A 242 -16.82 14.16 35.03
N GLY A 243 -16.14 13.05 34.76
CA GLY A 243 -16.79 11.76 34.51
C GLY A 243 -16.69 10.84 35.73
N GLN A 244 -17.67 10.92 36.64
CA GLN A 244 -17.83 9.93 37.71
C GLN A 244 -18.09 8.55 37.11
N VAL A 245 -17.28 7.56 37.49
CA VAL A 245 -17.50 6.14 37.19
C VAL A 245 -17.62 5.40 38.52
N ALA A 246 -18.76 4.73 38.73
CA ALA A 246 -18.96 3.88 39.90
C ALA A 246 -17.93 2.75 39.89
N GLY A 247 -17.03 2.74 40.89
CA GLY A 247 -16.24 1.56 41.23
C GLY A 247 -14.72 1.67 41.20
N SER A 248 -14.12 2.79 40.78
CA SER A 248 -12.71 3.11 41.07
C SER A 248 -12.39 4.56 40.74
N GLU A 249 -12.92 5.50 41.53
CA GLU A 249 -12.22 6.77 41.72
C GLU A 249 -10.85 6.41 42.35
N THR A 250 -9.73 6.70 41.69
CA THR A 250 -8.52 7.01 42.46
C THR A 250 -8.77 8.38 43.07
N LYS A 251 -9.65 8.36 44.09
CA LYS A 251 -10.01 9.51 44.88
C LYS A 251 -8.71 9.95 45.53
N ILE A 252 -8.19 11.10 45.10
CA ILE A 252 -7.09 11.73 45.80
C ILE A 252 -7.66 12.11 47.17
N GLU A 253 -7.30 11.33 48.19
CA GLU A 253 -7.78 11.54 49.54
C GLU A 253 -7.07 12.78 50.11
N PHE A 254 -7.82 13.77 50.60
CA PHE A 254 -7.22 14.95 51.22
C PHE A 254 -6.85 14.63 52.67
N GLY A 255 -5.63 14.97 53.06
CA GLY A 255 -5.12 14.77 54.42
C GLY A 255 -3.90 15.65 54.68
N GLU A 256 -3.53 15.82 55.94
CA GLU A 256 -2.31 16.53 56.34
C GLU A 256 -1.16 15.53 56.56
N LEU A 257 0.07 15.97 56.31
CA LEU A 257 1.27 15.15 56.55
C LEU A 257 1.36 14.65 58.01
N ASN A 258 1.64 13.37 58.21
CA ASN A 258 1.63 12.65 59.50
C ASN A 258 0.26 12.56 60.20
N GLN A 259 -0.85 12.82 59.50
CA GLN A 259 -2.19 12.59 60.02
C GLN A 259 -2.57 11.10 59.90
N ARG A 260 -3.28 10.57 60.90
CA ARG A 260 -3.79 9.18 60.89
C ARG A 260 -4.96 9.05 59.90
N ILE A 261 -4.93 8.01 59.06
CA ILE A 261 -5.92 7.79 57.98
C ILE A 261 -7.15 7.03 58.48
N ALA A 262 -6.95 6.00 59.31
CA ALA A 262 -8.04 5.12 59.78
C ALA A 262 -8.00 4.89 61.30
N GLU A 263 -9.17 4.80 61.93
CA GLU A 263 -9.29 4.49 63.37
C GLU A 263 -9.06 3.00 63.68
N ARG A 264 -9.20 2.10 62.69
CA ARG A 264 -8.96 0.66 62.87
C ARG A 264 -7.47 0.30 62.86
N GLU A 265 -7.06 -0.53 63.81
CA GLU A 265 -5.73 -1.14 63.85
C GLU A 265 -5.65 -2.23 62.77
N ILE A 266 -4.56 -2.24 62.00
CA ILE A 266 -4.31 -3.24 60.96
C ILE A 266 -3.24 -4.23 61.44
N THR A 267 -3.41 -5.51 61.10
CA THR A 267 -2.35 -6.51 61.26
C THR A 267 -1.63 -6.67 59.92
N PHE A 268 -0.30 -6.70 59.90
CA PHE A 268 0.49 -6.77 58.66
C PHE A 268 1.82 -7.51 58.85
N ASN A 269 2.42 -7.97 57.75
CA ASN A 269 3.78 -8.52 57.73
C ASN A 269 4.71 -7.63 56.90
N LEU A 270 5.99 -7.58 57.27
CA LEU A 270 7.03 -7.00 56.41
C LEU A 270 7.40 -8.00 55.29
N ASN A 271 7.67 -7.50 54.09
CA ASN A 271 8.04 -8.33 52.94
C ASN A 271 9.39 -9.06 53.18
N PRO A 272 9.46 -10.41 53.06
CA PRO A 272 10.69 -11.17 53.35
C PRO A 272 11.80 -11.02 52.31
N GLU A 273 11.52 -10.55 51.09
CA GLU A 273 12.51 -10.54 49.99
C GLU A 273 13.54 -9.40 50.10
N LYS A 274 13.26 -8.35 50.89
CA LYS A 274 14.15 -7.19 51.03
C LYS A 274 14.15 -6.65 52.47
N PRO A 275 15.31 -6.24 53.02
CA PRO A 275 15.34 -5.58 54.32
C PRO A 275 14.59 -4.26 54.25
N VAL A 276 13.57 -4.10 55.10
CA VAL A 276 12.66 -2.94 55.08
C VAL A 276 13.22 -1.84 55.98
N VAL A 277 13.33 -0.62 55.45
CA VAL A 277 13.81 0.54 56.21
C VAL A 277 12.72 1.07 57.14
N ILE A 278 13.08 1.33 58.39
CA ILE A 278 12.21 1.94 59.40
C ILE A 278 12.65 3.40 59.63
N TRP A 279 11.70 4.32 59.49
CA TRP A 279 11.92 5.77 59.56
C TRP A 279 11.40 6.36 60.87
N THR A 280 12.03 7.43 61.38
CA THR A 280 11.58 8.14 62.59
C THR A 280 10.22 8.83 62.44
N SER A 281 9.87 9.25 61.21
CA SER A 281 8.55 9.80 60.87
C SER A 281 8.13 9.30 59.48
N CYS A 282 6.86 9.49 59.11
CA CYS A 282 6.31 8.98 57.87
C CYS A 282 6.74 9.88 56.69
N SER A 283 8.04 9.94 56.45
CA SER A 283 8.66 10.72 55.38
C SER A 283 9.94 10.05 54.91
N THR A 284 10.17 10.00 53.60
CA THR A 284 11.42 9.52 52.99
C THR A 284 12.63 10.41 53.28
N THR A 285 12.40 11.62 53.78
CA THR A 285 13.45 12.56 54.22
C THR A 285 13.76 12.48 55.72
N ALA A 286 13.04 11.64 56.47
CA ALA A 286 13.25 11.47 57.91
C ALA A 286 14.56 10.74 58.21
N LYS A 287 15.02 10.76 59.47
CA LYS A 287 16.19 9.98 59.86
C LYS A 287 15.83 8.49 59.87
N MET A 288 16.70 7.65 59.32
CA MET A 288 16.54 6.20 59.41
C MET A 288 16.85 5.73 60.83
N ILE A 289 15.99 4.88 61.40
CA ILE A 289 16.21 4.20 62.69
C ILE A 289 17.06 2.95 62.48
N GLY A 290 16.70 2.14 61.47
CA GLY A 290 17.38 0.90 61.10
C GLY A 290 16.50 0.05 60.19
N TYR A 291 16.75 -1.26 60.17
CA TYR A 291 16.00 -2.20 59.33
C TYR A 291 15.05 -3.06 60.16
N GLY A 292 13.86 -3.32 59.63
CA GLY A 292 12.88 -4.25 60.20
C GLY A 292 12.96 -5.62 59.52
N SER A 293 12.70 -6.66 60.30
CA SER A 293 12.59 -8.04 59.80
C SER A 293 11.19 -8.61 60.03
N ARG A 294 10.80 -9.62 59.27
CA ARG A 294 9.50 -10.30 59.45
C ARG A 294 9.53 -11.17 60.70
N ILE A 295 8.49 -11.09 61.53
CA ILE A 295 8.28 -11.98 62.69
C ILE A 295 7.05 -12.87 62.47
N VAL A 296 7.06 -14.06 63.07
CA VAL A 296 5.91 -14.98 63.06
C VAL A 296 4.78 -14.37 63.90
N GLY A 297 3.60 -14.20 63.31
CA GLY A 297 2.44 -13.52 63.93
C GLY A 297 2.16 -12.11 63.39
N GLY A 298 3.13 -11.49 62.70
CA GLY A 298 2.99 -10.15 62.12
C GLY A 298 3.04 -9.02 63.16
N TYR A 299 2.91 -7.80 62.65
CA TYR A 299 2.87 -6.55 63.41
C TYR A 299 1.46 -5.99 63.43
N THR A 300 1.12 -5.21 64.46
CA THR A 300 -0.10 -4.40 64.48
C THR A 300 0.26 -2.92 64.51
N GLY A 301 -0.52 -2.10 63.82
CA GLY A 301 -0.27 -0.66 63.72
C GLY A 301 -1.37 0.09 63.00
N TYR A 302 -1.12 1.38 62.73
CA TYR A 302 -2.10 2.28 62.13
C TYR A 302 -1.57 2.92 60.84
N GLN A 303 -2.48 3.23 59.92
CA GLN A 303 -2.16 3.93 58.69
C GLN A 303 -2.07 5.44 58.90
N TYR A 304 -1.04 6.05 58.33
CA TYR A 304 -0.73 7.48 58.38
C TYR A 304 -0.47 8.03 56.98
N TRP A 305 -0.82 9.30 56.78
CA TRP A 305 -0.38 10.09 55.64
C TRP A 305 1.08 10.44 55.80
N GLY A 306 1.89 10.17 54.78
CA GLY A 306 3.31 10.50 54.78
C GLY A 306 3.77 11.08 53.44
N SER A 307 5.06 11.36 53.30
CA SER A 307 5.61 11.86 52.03
C SER A 307 5.37 10.87 50.88
N ASP A 308 5.43 11.35 49.65
CA ASP A 308 5.36 10.47 48.48
C ASP A 308 6.60 9.57 48.37
N TYR A 309 6.41 8.41 47.72
CA TYR A 309 7.47 7.45 47.44
C TYR A 309 7.26 6.71 46.11
N TYR A 310 8.35 6.26 45.48
CA TYR A 310 8.30 5.55 44.19
C TYR A 310 8.25 4.02 44.39
N PRO A 311 7.54 3.24 43.54
CA PRO A 311 6.70 3.66 42.41
C PRO A 311 5.32 4.19 42.84
N PHE A 312 4.85 5.25 42.18
CA PHE A 312 3.61 5.94 42.56
C PHE A 312 2.35 5.08 42.45
N SER A 313 2.35 4.08 41.55
CA SER A 313 1.25 3.14 41.35
C SER A 313 0.97 2.22 42.55
N GLN A 314 1.89 2.11 43.51
CA GLN A 314 1.75 1.26 44.70
C GLN A 314 1.47 2.09 45.97
N ASN A 315 0.44 2.94 45.92
CA ASN A 315 0.05 3.85 47.00
C ASN A 315 1.08 4.94 47.34
N GLY A 316 2.00 5.22 46.43
CA GLY A 316 3.05 6.22 46.59
C GLY A 316 2.59 7.67 46.40
N ARG A 317 1.46 7.90 45.71
CA ARG A 317 0.76 9.18 45.57
C ARG A 317 -0.76 8.98 45.53
N THR A 318 -1.36 8.81 46.70
CA THR A 318 -2.81 8.56 46.84
C THR A 318 -3.53 9.68 47.57
N GLY A 319 -2.81 10.53 48.29
CA GLY A 319 -3.38 11.69 48.96
C GLY A 319 -2.74 13.00 48.54
N PHE A 320 -3.35 14.11 48.94
CA PHE A 320 -2.83 15.44 48.67
C PHE A 320 -3.08 16.38 49.86
N ASP A 321 -2.00 17.00 50.34
CA ASP A 321 -2.07 18.01 51.38
C ASP A 321 -2.30 19.38 50.72
N LYS A 322 -3.53 19.87 50.78
CA LYS A 322 -3.94 21.15 50.18
C LYS A 322 -3.29 22.36 50.86
N LYS A 323 -2.88 22.24 52.13
CA LYS A 323 -2.30 23.33 52.92
C LYS A 323 -0.83 23.52 52.60
N ASN A 324 -0.10 22.42 52.41
CA ASN A 324 1.33 22.43 52.10
C ASN A 324 1.64 22.24 50.61
N ASN A 325 0.63 21.93 49.78
CA ASN A 325 0.72 21.71 48.34
C ASN A 325 1.69 20.56 47.95
N VAL A 326 1.61 19.44 48.70
CA VAL A 326 2.47 18.26 48.52
C VAL A 326 1.63 16.98 48.35
N TYR A 327 2.07 16.06 47.49
CA TYR A 327 1.45 14.74 47.36
C TYR A 327 1.83 13.83 48.52
N LEU A 328 0.86 13.04 48.99
CA LEU A 328 1.00 12.13 50.12
C LEU A 328 0.92 10.67 49.67
N GLY A 329 1.77 9.83 50.26
CA GLY A 329 1.69 8.37 50.18
C GLY A 329 1.05 7.78 51.43
N LYS A 330 0.57 6.53 51.37
CA LYS A 330 0.12 5.80 52.57
C LYS A 330 1.29 5.11 53.26
N TRP A 331 1.41 5.31 54.57
CA TRP A 331 2.44 4.76 55.45
C TRP A 331 1.79 4.01 56.62
N VAL A 332 2.55 3.15 57.29
CA VAL A 332 2.11 2.45 58.50
C VAL A 332 3.09 2.71 59.62
N LYS A 333 2.55 3.11 60.79
CA LYS A 333 3.31 3.35 62.01
C LYS A 333 3.05 2.22 63.01
N ALA A 334 4.12 1.58 63.49
CA ALA A 334 4.08 0.48 64.45
C ALA A 334 5.39 0.38 65.24
N LYS A 335 5.43 -0.49 66.26
CA LYS A 335 6.67 -0.85 66.97
C LYS A 335 7.37 -2.02 66.29
N PHE A 336 8.66 -1.84 66.00
CA PHE A 336 9.48 -2.81 65.28
C PHE A 336 10.77 -3.12 66.04
N PRO A 337 11.29 -4.36 65.95
CA PRO A 337 12.64 -4.69 66.38
C PRO A 337 13.63 -4.12 65.37
N ILE A 338 14.62 -3.36 65.86
CA ILE A 338 15.59 -2.68 65.01
C ILE A 338 16.80 -3.56 64.75
N PHE A 339 17.16 -3.72 63.48
CA PHE A 339 18.35 -4.43 63.04
C PHE A 339 19.33 -3.51 62.30
N GLU A 340 20.62 -3.78 62.45
CA GLU A 340 21.67 -3.19 61.65
C GLU A 340 22.06 -4.12 60.49
N LYS A 341 22.27 -3.55 59.31
CA LYS A 341 22.65 -4.30 58.11
C LYS A 341 24.17 -4.28 57.95
N LYS A 342 24.81 -5.45 57.99
CA LYS A 342 26.23 -5.61 57.63
C LYS A 342 26.46 -5.45 56.13
N ALA A 343 27.72 -5.20 55.75
CA ALA A 343 28.13 -5.05 54.35
C ALA A 343 27.82 -6.28 53.46
N ASP A 344 27.68 -7.46 54.07
CA ASP A 344 27.30 -8.73 53.42
C ASP A 344 25.77 -8.90 53.23
N GLY A 345 24.95 -7.95 53.73
CA GLY A 345 23.49 -7.98 53.65
C GLY A 345 22.79 -8.64 54.84
N THR A 346 23.54 -9.20 55.79
CA THR A 346 22.99 -9.87 56.99
C THR A 346 22.47 -8.85 58.01
N LEU A 347 21.29 -9.10 58.58
CA LEU A 347 20.67 -8.28 59.61
C LEU A 347 21.08 -8.76 61.01
N ILE A 348 21.65 -7.88 61.83
CA ILE A 348 22.07 -8.16 63.21
C ILE A 348 21.18 -7.40 64.18
N PRO A 349 20.69 -8.05 65.26
CA PRO A 349 19.86 -7.41 66.27
C PRO A 349 20.60 -6.22 66.91
N ASN A 350 20.00 -5.03 66.88
CA ASN A 350 20.49 -3.89 67.67
C ASN A 350 20.00 -4.09 69.12
N LEU A 351 20.95 -4.19 70.06
CA LEU A 351 20.66 -4.47 71.48
C LEU A 351 20.69 -3.17 72.30
N ASP A 352 19.83 -3.07 73.31
CA ASP A 352 19.81 -1.98 74.29
C ASP A 352 20.94 -2.13 75.34
N ASP A 353 21.10 -1.14 76.22
CA ASP A 353 22.16 -1.09 77.25
C ASP A 353 22.10 -2.26 78.27
N VAL A 354 21.06 -3.11 78.21
CA VAL A 354 20.83 -4.28 79.06
C VAL A 354 20.91 -5.60 78.25
N GLY A 355 21.34 -5.54 76.99
CA GLY A 355 21.55 -6.70 76.13
C GLY A 355 20.27 -7.32 75.56
N LYS A 356 19.13 -6.62 75.58
CA LYS A 356 17.87 -7.06 74.96
C LYS A 356 17.67 -6.41 73.60
N GLN A 357 16.93 -7.08 72.71
CA GLN A 357 16.56 -6.54 71.40
C GLN A 357 15.90 -5.17 71.57
N ARG A 358 16.42 -4.14 70.89
CA ARG A 358 15.86 -2.80 70.87
C ARG A 358 14.60 -2.78 69.99
N TRP A 359 13.50 -2.28 70.55
CA TRP A 359 12.23 -2.06 69.87
C TRP A 359 11.91 -0.58 69.82
N GLU A 360 11.68 -0.05 68.63
CA GLU A 360 11.31 1.35 68.45
C GLU A 360 10.05 1.50 67.61
N GLU A 361 9.33 2.59 67.86
CA GLU A 361 8.21 2.99 67.02
C GLU A 361 8.74 3.71 65.77
N GLY A 362 8.31 3.26 64.59
CA GLY A 362 8.73 3.87 63.34
C GLY A 362 7.68 3.75 62.24
N CYS A 363 7.92 4.45 61.14
CA CYS A 363 7.07 4.44 59.96
C CYS A 363 7.68 3.60 58.83
N VAL A 364 6.83 2.87 58.11
CA VAL A 364 7.19 2.07 56.93
C VAL A 364 6.23 2.38 55.78
N GLU A 365 6.75 2.44 54.55
CA GLU A 365 5.97 2.64 53.33
C GLU A 365 5.02 1.46 53.09
N GLN A 366 3.77 1.72 52.68
CA GLN A 366 2.77 0.65 52.52
C GLN A 366 3.12 -0.38 51.42
N LYS A 367 3.95 -0.04 50.42
CA LYS A 367 4.43 -1.00 49.42
C LYS A 367 5.31 -2.12 50.03
N ASN A 368 5.93 -1.88 51.19
CA ASN A 368 6.88 -2.83 51.81
C ASN A 368 6.20 -3.76 52.82
N ILE A 369 4.87 -3.69 52.95
CA ILE A 369 4.09 -4.49 53.88
C ILE A 369 2.99 -5.28 53.16
N SER A 370 2.57 -6.38 53.76
CA SER A 370 1.40 -7.14 53.33
C SER A 370 0.39 -7.15 54.47
N ILE A 371 -0.74 -6.46 54.28
CA ILE A 371 -1.81 -6.41 55.27
C ILE A 371 -2.44 -7.81 55.37
N ILE A 372 -2.46 -8.34 56.59
CA ILE A 372 -3.11 -9.60 56.90
C ILE A 372 -4.56 -9.24 57.21
N VAL A 373 -5.45 -9.46 56.25
CA VAL A 373 -6.88 -9.29 56.48
C VAL A 373 -7.30 -10.41 57.42
N LYS A 374 -7.47 -10.11 58.72
CA LYS A 374 -8.29 -10.94 59.60
C LYS A 374 -9.73 -10.68 59.18
N ASP A 375 -10.19 -11.39 58.15
CA ASP A 375 -11.62 -11.49 57.92
C ASP A 375 -12.24 -12.03 59.21
N ASN A 376 -13.24 -11.31 59.72
CA ASN A 376 -14.12 -11.86 60.75
C ASN A 376 -14.72 -13.13 60.15
N PHE A 377 -14.25 -14.27 60.65
CA PHE A 377 -14.72 -15.62 60.36
C PHE A 377 -16.17 -15.75 60.83
N GLY A 378 -17.08 -15.20 60.05
CA GLY A 378 -18.46 -15.60 59.90
C GLY A 378 -18.58 -16.26 58.54
N SER A 379 -18.49 -17.59 58.56
CA SER A 379 -18.48 -18.55 57.45
C SER A 379 -17.16 -18.75 56.70
N VAL A 380 -16.88 -20.04 56.49
CA VAL A 380 -15.69 -20.69 55.93
C VAL A 380 -14.63 -21.07 56.97
N LEU A 381 -14.73 -22.27 57.55
CA LEU A 381 -13.78 -23.40 57.36
C LEU A 381 -14.02 -24.47 58.43
N GLY A 382 -13.97 -25.75 58.02
CA GLY A 382 -13.78 -26.86 58.97
C GLY A 382 -14.39 -28.21 58.58
N ILE A 383 -13.71 -28.92 57.66
CA ILE A 383 -13.32 -30.35 57.67
C ILE A 383 -14.28 -31.42 58.28
N SER A 384 -14.29 -32.58 57.59
CA SER A 384 -14.81 -33.91 57.99
C SER A 384 -16.20 -34.16 57.41
N THR A 385 -16.51 -35.19 56.63
CA THR A 385 -15.96 -36.55 56.53
C THR A 385 -16.70 -37.25 55.39
N GLY A 386 -16.06 -38.26 54.79
CA GLY A 386 -16.78 -39.47 54.37
C GLY A 386 -17.21 -39.55 52.90
N SER A 387 -16.77 -40.66 52.29
CA SER A 387 -17.48 -41.49 51.31
C SER A 387 -17.95 -40.79 50.03
N ALA A 388 -17.29 -41.05 48.89
CA ALA A 388 -17.56 -42.21 48.04
C ALA A 388 -19.04 -42.30 47.63
N GLU A 389 -19.34 -41.93 46.38
CA GLU A 389 -20.10 -42.83 45.51
C GLU A 389 -19.93 -42.45 44.03
N VAL A 390 -19.45 -43.43 43.28
CA VAL A 390 -19.59 -43.54 41.83
C VAL A 390 -20.96 -44.17 41.60
N ILE A 391 -21.83 -43.53 40.82
CA ILE A 391 -22.99 -44.20 40.24
C ILE A 391 -22.99 -43.90 38.74
N PHE A 392 -22.69 -44.94 37.96
CA PHE A 392 -23.13 -45.06 36.58
C PHE A 392 -24.53 -45.68 36.58
N THR A 393 -25.45 -45.14 35.78
CA THR A 393 -26.46 -45.97 35.10
C THR A 393 -26.83 -45.34 33.76
N ASP A 394 -26.83 -46.20 32.75
CA ASP A 394 -27.21 -45.97 31.36
C ASP A 394 -28.73 -45.80 31.16
N ASP A 395 -29.04 -45.08 30.08
CA ASP A 395 -30.03 -45.38 29.03
C ASP A 395 -31.41 -44.69 28.95
N VAL A 396 -31.75 -44.39 27.68
CA VAL A 396 -33.06 -44.09 27.03
C VAL A 396 -33.59 -42.63 26.94
N LEU A 397 -33.34 -42.05 25.75
CA LEU A 397 -34.24 -41.35 24.79
C LEU A 397 -35.52 -40.63 25.28
N ALA A 398 -35.61 -39.31 25.06
CA ALA A 398 -36.57 -38.63 24.16
C ALA A 398 -36.55 -37.09 24.32
N ALA A 399 -36.96 -36.39 23.26
CA ALA A 399 -36.71 -35.00 22.94
C ALA A 399 -37.73 -33.96 23.45
N SER A 400 -37.36 -32.68 23.27
CA SER A 400 -38.13 -31.40 23.32
C SER A 400 -38.75 -31.07 24.69
N ASP A 401 -38.49 -29.92 25.32
CA ASP A 401 -38.57 -28.57 24.77
C ASP A 401 -37.73 -27.57 25.59
N SER A 402 -37.35 -26.50 24.90
CA SER A 402 -36.98 -25.16 25.37
C SER A 402 -36.80 -24.90 26.87
N ALA A 403 -35.61 -24.41 27.24
CA ALA A 403 -35.41 -23.04 27.72
C ALA A 403 -34.04 -22.94 28.40
N ASP A 404 -33.38 -21.80 28.18
CA ASP A 404 -32.32 -21.28 29.03
C ASP A 404 -31.19 -22.23 29.42
N ALA A 405 -30.13 -22.26 28.60
CA ALA A 405 -28.77 -22.06 29.08
C ALA A 405 -27.74 -22.32 27.98
N SER A 406 -26.63 -21.60 28.12
CA SER A 406 -25.31 -21.86 27.54
C SER A 406 -25.10 -21.36 26.10
N SER A 407 -23.98 -20.72 25.74
CA SER A 407 -22.66 -20.80 26.36
C SER A 407 -21.82 -19.57 25.99
N SER A 408 -21.35 -18.90 27.04
CA SER A 408 -20.08 -18.19 27.07
C SER A 408 -18.95 -19.17 26.73
N ALA A 409 -18.47 -19.14 25.50
CA ALA A 409 -17.21 -19.77 25.12
C ALA A 409 -16.10 -18.71 25.15
N ILE A 410 -15.00 -19.02 25.84
CA ILE A 410 -13.81 -18.18 25.85
C ILE A 410 -13.08 -18.45 24.54
N TYR A 411 -12.89 -17.44 23.70
CA TYR A 411 -12.34 -17.62 22.37
C TYR A 411 -10.83 -17.35 22.33
N GLY A 412 -10.05 -18.29 21.82
CA GLY A 412 -8.66 -18.10 21.42
C GLY A 412 -8.55 -17.28 20.12
N GLU A 413 -7.43 -16.57 19.96
CA GLU A 413 -7.14 -15.71 18.82
C GLU A 413 -6.42 -16.50 17.72
N SER A 414 -6.97 -16.56 16.51
CA SER A 414 -6.21 -16.91 15.31
C SER A 414 -6.59 -16.00 14.14
N VAL A 415 -5.58 -15.50 13.44
CA VAL A 415 -5.73 -14.70 12.22
C VAL A 415 -6.10 -15.63 11.07
N VAL A 416 -7.21 -15.36 10.38
CA VAL A 416 -7.71 -16.26 9.33
C VAL A 416 -7.71 -15.65 7.93
N ALA A 417 -7.78 -14.32 7.77
CA ALA A 417 -7.63 -13.68 6.44
C ALA A 417 -7.30 -12.19 6.53
N THR A 418 -6.72 -11.62 5.47
CA THR A 418 -6.60 -10.18 5.26
C THR A 418 -7.49 -9.80 4.07
N ASP A 419 -8.36 -8.80 4.20
CA ASP A 419 -9.18 -8.34 3.07
C ASP A 419 -8.37 -7.55 2.02
N GLU A 420 -8.97 -7.25 0.86
CA GLU A 420 -8.29 -6.52 -0.24
C GLU A 420 -7.84 -5.09 0.15
N ALA A 421 -8.33 -4.57 1.28
CA ALA A 421 -7.97 -3.28 1.86
C ALA A 421 -6.89 -3.39 2.97
N GLY A 422 -6.34 -4.58 3.22
CA GLY A 422 -5.27 -4.80 4.19
C GLY A 422 -5.75 -4.98 5.64
N ILE A 423 -7.03 -5.27 5.87
CA ILE A 423 -7.60 -5.45 7.21
C ILE A 423 -7.48 -6.93 7.62
N GLU A 424 -6.70 -7.21 8.67
CA GLU A 424 -6.51 -8.55 9.24
C GLU A 424 -7.78 -8.97 10.04
N THR A 425 -8.27 -10.19 9.78
CA THR A 425 -9.47 -10.79 10.39
C THR A 425 -9.08 -11.88 11.38
N VAL A 426 -9.65 -11.80 12.58
CA VAL A 426 -9.46 -12.76 13.66
C VAL A 426 -10.69 -13.67 13.73
N SER A 427 -10.51 -14.98 13.60
CA SER A 427 -11.56 -15.96 13.90
C SER A 427 -11.49 -16.38 15.37
N LEU A 428 -12.65 -16.65 15.94
CA LEU A 428 -12.82 -16.99 17.35
C LEU A 428 -13.05 -18.51 17.48
N GLN A 429 -12.08 -19.27 18.01
CA GLN A 429 -12.28 -20.69 18.37
C GLN A 429 -12.53 -20.87 19.87
N ALA A 430 -13.59 -21.60 20.22
CA ALA A 430 -14.03 -21.84 21.58
C ALA A 430 -13.03 -22.73 22.36
N SER A 431 -12.53 -22.22 23.49
CA SER A 431 -11.81 -22.99 24.49
C SER A 431 -12.76 -23.37 25.63
N SER A 432 -12.74 -24.65 26.00
CA SER A 432 -13.76 -25.35 26.79
C SER A 432 -13.59 -25.23 28.32
N SER A 433 -12.93 -24.19 28.82
CA SER A 433 -12.70 -24.06 30.26
C SER A 433 -12.56 -22.61 30.74
N ALA A 434 -13.64 -22.04 31.31
CA ALA A 434 -13.61 -21.30 32.59
C ALA A 434 -15.03 -20.91 33.08
N GLN A 435 -15.14 -20.75 34.40
CA GLN A 435 -16.35 -20.42 35.17
C GLN A 435 -16.96 -19.04 34.83
N LYS A 436 -18.30 -18.95 34.98
CA LYS A 436 -19.15 -17.75 34.80
C LYS A 436 -18.68 -16.56 35.68
N LYS A 437 -17.96 -15.60 35.09
CA LYS A 437 -17.86 -14.22 35.61
C LYS A 437 -18.98 -13.41 34.93
N GLN A 438 -19.85 -12.74 35.70
CA GLN A 438 -20.92 -11.90 35.14
C GLN A 438 -20.29 -10.82 34.24
N VAL A 439 -20.75 -10.70 33.00
CA VAL A 439 -20.25 -9.71 32.03
C VAL A 439 -20.77 -8.34 32.46
N GLU A 440 -19.88 -7.46 32.91
CA GLU A 440 -20.22 -6.05 33.15
C GLU A 440 -20.63 -5.39 31.82
N THR A 441 -21.89 -4.99 31.72
CA THR A 441 -22.39 -4.28 30.54
C THR A 441 -21.97 -2.81 30.60
N LEU A 442 -21.12 -2.37 29.67
CA LEU A 442 -20.74 -0.96 29.54
C LEU A 442 -21.92 -0.14 29.01
N LYS A 443 -22.34 0.87 29.77
CA LYS A 443 -23.37 1.82 29.32
C LYS A 443 -22.74 3.00 28.60
N PHE A 444 -23.39 3.49 27.56
CA PHE A 444 -22.99 4.74 26.93
C PHE A 444 -23.26 5.91 27.88
N VAL A 445 -22.26 6.79 28.05
CA VAL A 445 -22.37 7.99 28.91
C VAL A 445 -23.41 8.98 28.37
N HIS A 446 -23.57 9.04 27.04
CA HIS A 446 -24.54 9.89 26.34
C HIS A 446 -25.22 9.09 25.22
N ARG A 447 -26.43 9.49 24.80
CA ARG A 447 -27.09 8.83 23.67
C ARG A 447 -26.22 8.95 22.40
N PRO A 448 -25.91 7.82 21.75
CA PRO A 448 -25.20 7.84 20.46
C PRO A 448 -26.05 8.49 19.38
N ASP A 449 -25.39 8.96 18.33
CA ASP A 449 -26.01 9.62 17.19
C ASP A 449 -26.93 8.64 16.43
N GLY A 450 -26.61 7.34 16.48
CA GLY A 450 -27.50 6.27 16.03
C GLY A 450 -27.64 6.23 14.51
N GLU A 451 -26.65 6.73 13.77
CA GLU A 451 -26.59 6.64 12.31
C GLU A 451 -25.69 5.47 11.89
N ALA A 452 -26.06 4.74 10.86
CA ALA A 452 -25.22 3.67 10.29
C ALA A 452 -25.18 3.72 8.76
N VAL A 453 -24.00 3.46 8.21
CA VAL A 453 -23.80 3.23 6.78
C VAL A 453 -23.43 1.76 6.59
N VAL A 454 -24.19 1.01 5.79
CA VAL A 454 -24.06 -0.46 5.72
C VAL A 454 -23.54 -0.91 4.36
N SER A 455 -22.87 -2.06 4.31
CA SER A 455 -22.54 -2.70 3.03
C SER A 455 -23.79 -3.35 2.39
N SER A 456 -23.76 -3.61 1.08
CA SER A 456 -24.83 -4.40 0.45
C SER A 456 -24.85 -5.86 0.94
N GLY A 457 -23.71 -6.44 1.32
CA GLY A 457 -23.62 -7.75 1.96
C GLY A 457 -24.36 -7.81 3.31
N PHE A 458 -24.30 -6.73 4.10
CA PHE A 458 -25.09 -6.57 5.32
C PHE A 458 -26.59 -6.65 5.06
N LEU A 459 -27.07 -5.95 4.02
CA LEU A 459 -28.49 -5.98 3.65
C LEU A 459 -28.93 -7.37 3.21
N ASN A 460 -28.09 -8.08 2.45
CA ASN A 460 -28.34 -9.45 2.02
C ASN A 460 -28.45 -10.40 3.22
N LEU A 461 -27.54 -10.28 4.19
CA LEU A 461 -27.57 -11.11 5.41
C LEU A 461 -28.85 -10.90 6.22
N LEU A 462 -29.31 -9.66 6.36
CA LEU A 462 -30.55 -9.33 7.08
C LEU A 462 -31.82 -9.43 6.22
N ASN A 463 -31.69 -9.85 4.95
CA ASN A 463 -32.76 -9.92 3.96
C ASN A 463 -33.56 -8.60 3.85
N ILE A 464 -32.84 -7.47 3.82
CA ILE A 464 -33.39 -6.13 3.66
C ILE A 464 -33.26 -5.71 2.19
N ASN A 465 -34.37 -5.36 1.55
CA ASN A 465 -34.34 -4.89 0.17
C ASN A 465 -33.68 -3.51 0.08
N ILE A 466 -32.71 -3.34 -0.83
CA ILE A 466 -31.96 -2.08 -1.02
C ILE A 466 -32.86 -0.86 -1.25
N ASN A 467 -34.03 -1.05 -1.87
CA ASN A 467 -34.97 0.05 -2.12
C ASN A 467 -35.67 0.56 -0.86
N LYS A 468 -35.74 -0.26 0.18
CA LYS A 468 -36.34 0.07 1.48
C LYS A 468 -35.30 0.19 2.60
N ALA A 469 -34.00 0.05 2.29
CA ALA A 469 -32.94 0.04 3.30
C ALA A 469 -32.74 1.39 4.00
N ILE A 470 -32.93 2.51 3.30
CA ILE A 470 -32.76 3.83 3.90
C ILE A 470 -33.89 4.09 4.91
N GLY A 471 -33.52 4.37 6.15
CA GLY A 471 -34.42 4.69 7.24
C GLY A 471 -34.85 3.50 8.09
N THR A 472 -34.54 2.26 7.71
CA THR A 472 -34.75 1.10 8.59
C THR A 472 -33.81 1.13 9.78
N THR A 473 -34.29 0.69 10.94
CA THR A 473 -33.49 0.60 12.15
C THR A 473 -33.14 -0.85 12.50
N PHE A 474 -31.99 -1.02 13.14
CA PHE A 474 -31.55 -2.27 13.74
C PHE A 474 -30.92 -1.98 15.09
N LYS A 475 -30.94 -2.95 15.99
CA LYS A 475 -30.30 -2.78 17.29
C LYS A 475 -28.92 -3.42 17.28
N SER A 476 -27.94 -2.76 17.90
CA SER A 476 -26.57 -3.26 17.98
C SER A 476 -25.97 -3.02 19.36
N SER A 477 -25.19 -3.99 19.82
CA SER A 477 -24.31 -3.90 20.99
C SER A 477 -22.90 -4.23 20.55
N PHE A 478 -21.87 -3.61 21.13
CA PHE A 478 -20.49 -3.79 20.68
C PHE A 478 -19.69 -4.62 21.69
N ILE A 479 -18.88 -5.54 21.18
CA ILE A 479 -17.88 -6.27 21.96
C ILE A 479 -16.62 -5.40 22.02
N ILE A 480 -16.28 -4.89 23.20
CA ILE A 480 -15.05 -4.14 23.46
C ILE A 480 -14.02 -5.08 24.07
N VAL A 481 -12.79 -4.99 23.57
CA VAL A 481 -11.65 -5.83 23.96
C VAL A 481 -10.56 -5.02 24.66
N LYS A 482 -9.77 -5.68 25.50
CA LYS A 482 -8.66 -5.06 26.25
C LYS A 482 -7.67 -4.27 25.39
N SER A 483 -7.48 -4.63 24.12
CA SER A 483 -6.60 -3.92 23.20
C SER A 483 -7.06 -2.47 22.93
N LEU A 484 -8.37 -2.23 22.91
CA LEU A 484 -8.99 -0.92 22.70
C LEU A 484 -9.17 -0.16 24.03
N MET A 485 -9.48 -0.88 25.10
CA MET A 485 -9.71 -0.33 26.44
C MET A 485 -8.86 -1.08 27.47
N PRO A 486 -7.63 -0.63 27.78
CA PRO A 486 -6.73 -1.37 28.67
C PRO A 486 -7.24 -1.60 30.09
N ASP A 487 -8.21 -0.79 30.52
CA ASP A 487 -8.77 -0.81 31.88
C ASP A 487 -9.72 -2.00 32.13
N ILE A 488 -10.18 -2.70 31.08
CA ILE A 488 -11.08 -3.85 31.24
C ILE A 488 -10.31 -5.17 31.31
N GLU A 489 -10.82 -6.10 32.12
CA GLU A 489 -10.40 -7.49 32.09
C GLU A 489 -11.16 -8.25 31.00
N GLY A 490 -10.44 -8.72 29.97
CA GLY A 490 -11.01 -9.57 28.92
C GLY A 490 -11.85 -8.80 27.89
N ARG A 491 -13.12 -9.17 27.76
CA ARG A 491 -14.07 -8.59 26.79
C ARG A 491 -15.33 -8.17 27.51
N VAL A 492 -15.89 -7.03 27.13
CA VAL A 492 -17.12 -6.50 27.70
C VAL A 492 -18.11 -6.15 26.59
N MET A 493 -19.39 -6.29 26.88
CA MET A 493 -20.47 -5.93 25.96
C MET A 493 -20.99 -4.54 26.29
N THR A 494 -21.30 -3.73 25.28
CA THR A 494 -22.02 -2.48 25.50
C THR A 494 -23.53 -2.73 25.66
N SER A 495 -24.24 -1.74 26.21
CA SER A 495 -25.69 -1.70 26.13
C SER A 495 -26.17 -1.65 24.67
N GLU A 496 -27.35 -2.21 24.42
CA GLU A 496 -27.97 -2.23 23.10
C GLU A 496 -28.42 -0.81 22.68
N VAL A 497 -28.09 -0.43 21.45
CA VAL A 497 -28.37 0.87 20.84
C VAL A 497 -29.11 0.65 19.52
N GLU A 498 -30.09 1.49 19.22
CA GLU A 498 -30.79 1.48 17.93
C GLU A 498 -30.06 2.37 16.91
N TYR A 499 -29.68 1.79 15.78
CA TYR A 499 -29.03 2.48 14.65
C TYR A 499 -29.96 2.53 13.44
N LYS A 500 -30.03 3.69 12.78
CA LYS A 500 -30.78 3.95 11.56
C LYS A 500 -29.85 3.92 10.35
N ILE A 501 -30.23 3.16 9.33
CA ILE A 501 -29.48 3.09 8.08
C ILE A 501 -29.67 4.38 7.27
N ILE A 502 -28.59 5.11 7.03
CA ILE A 502 -28.60 6.39 6.27
C ILE A 502 -27.88 6.29 4.91
N GLY A 503 -27.10 5.23 4.70
CA GLY A 503 -26.33 5.01 3.48
C GLY A 503 -26.04 3.53 3.23
N VAL A 504 -25.93 3.16 1.95
CA VAL A 504 -25.61 1.81 1.49
C VAL A 504 -24.43 1.86 0.53
N ILE A 505 -23.41 1.06 0.83
CA ILE A 505 -22.17 0.94 0.05
C ILE A 505 -22.24 -0.27 -0.89
N ASP A 506 -21.68 -0.13 -2.09
CA ASP A 506 -21.55 -1.20 -3.08
C ASP A 506 -20.44 -2.18 -2.69
N ASP A 507 -20.79 -3.15 -1.83
CA ASP A 507 -19.90 -4.24 -1.43
C ASP A 507 -20.75 -5.45 -1.07
N THR A 508 -20.91 -6.38 -2.01
CA THR A 508 -21.78 -7.56 -1.85
C THR A 508 -21.08 -8.71 -1.15
N ASN A 509 -19.74 -8.73 -1.17
CA ASN A 509 -18.94 -9.84 -0.67
C ASN A 509 -18.66 -9.68 0.82
N ASN A 510 -18.55 -8.44 1.31
CA ASN A 510 -18.26 -8.17 2.71
C ASN A 510 -19.50 -7.70 3.48
N THR A 511 -19.62 -8.18 4.72
CA THR A 511 -20.71 -7.82 5.63
C THR A 511 -20.15 -6.99 6.78
N TYR A 512 -20.34 -5.68 6.71
CA TYR A 512 -19.95 -4.74 7.76
C TYR A 512 -20.87 -3.52 7.76
N PHE A 513 -20.76 -2.72 8.81
CA PHE A 513 -21.38 -1.41 8.87
C PHE A 513 -20.45 -0.38 9.52
N TYR A 514 -20.57 0.86 9.09
CA TYR A 514 -19.91 2.01 9.68
C TYR A 514 -20.84 2.71 10.66
N VAL A 515 -20.28 3.14 11.77
CA VAL A 515 -20.92 4.04 12.75
C VAL A 515 -20.05 5.28 12.94
N PRO A 516 -20.62 6.40 13.42
CA PRO A 516 -19.85 7.59 13.77
C PRO A 516 -18.75 7.24 14.79
N PHE A 517 -17.55 7.74 14.54
CA PHE A 517 -16.41 7.57 15.45
C PHE A 517 -16.72 8.03 16.88
N SER A 518 -17.48 9.13 17.00
CA SER A 518 -17.96 9.71 18.26
C SER A 518 -18.71 8.70 19.14
N ASP A 519 -19.55 7.85 18.55
CA ASP A 519 -20.43 6.92 19.30
C ASP A 519 -19.61 5.89 20.08
N ILE A 520 -18.60 5.32 19.43
CA ILE A 520 -17.72 4.32 20.04
C ILE A 520 -16.66 4.98 20.92
N GLN A 521 -16.16 6.16 20.55
CA GLN A 521 -15.19 6.89 21.38
C GLN A 521 -15.75 7.28 22.75
N LYS A 522 -17.03 7.66 22.83
CA LYS A 522 -17.74 8.02 24.08
C LYS A 522 -17.80 6.87 25.10
N LEU A 523 -17.47 5.63 24.73
CA LEU A 523 -17.36 4.49 25.64
C LEU A 523 -16.08 4.48 26.50
N GLY A 524 -15.18 5.45 26.30
CA GLY A 524 -13.91 5.51 27.02
C GLY A 524 -12.79 4.69 26.36
N ILE A 525 -12.89 4.44 25.05
CA ILE A 525 -11.84 3.78 24.29
C ILE A 525 -10.58 4.66 24.28
N LYS A 526 -9.45 4.06 24.67
CA LYS A 526 -8.15 4.76 24.77
C LYS A 526 -7.24 4.49 23.57
N ASN A 527 -7.41 3.33 22.94
CA ASN A 527 -6.60 2.90 21.81
C ASN A 527 -7.46 2.69 20.55
N PHE A 528 -6.86 2.88 19.39
CA PHE A 528 -7.45 2.72 18.08
C PHE A 528 -6.99 1.42 17.43
N SER A 529 -7.76 0.91 16.47
CA SER A 529 -7.40 -0.29 15.72
C SER A 529 -6.37 0.02 14.63
N GLN A 530 -6.55 1.15 13.94
CA GLN A 530 -5.68 1.56 12.84
C GLN A 530 -5.75 3.08 12.61
N PHE A 531 -4.73 3.62 11.95
CA PHE A 531 -4.76 4.97 11.37
C PHE A 531 -4.69 4.89 9.86
N LYS A 532 -5.57 5.63 9.17
CA LYS A 532 -5.47 5.83 7.72
C LYS A 532 -4.89 7.21 7.44
N LEU A 533 -3.77 7.25 6.72
CA LEU A 533 -3.07 8.47 6.36
C LEU A 533 -3.19 8.72 4.86
N ILE A 534 -3.62 9.91 4.46
CA ILE A 534 -3.65 10.35 3.06
C ILE A 534 -2.51 11.34 2.82
N LEU A 535 -1.73 11.11 1.78
CA LEU A 535 -0.62 11.99 1.41
C LEU A 535 -1.00 12.98 0.31
N ASN A 536 -0.35 14.15 0.31
CA ASN A 536 -0.52 15.14 -0.75
C ASN A 536 -0.04 14.58 -2.11
N ASN A 537 1.11 13.90 -2.07
CA ASN A 537 1.77 13.32 -3.24
C ASN A 537 2.13 11.85 -3.01
N GLN A 538 1.86 11.03 -4.02
CA GLN A 538 2.21 9.60 -4.03
C GLN A 538 3.73 9.37 -3.89
N LYS A 539 4.55 10.29 -4.38
CA LYS A 539 6.02 10.17 -4.34
C LYS A 539 6.59 10.16 -2.92
N ASP A 540 5.87 10.75 -1.97
CA ASP A 540 6.31 10.84 -0.58
C ASP A 540 5.99 9.58 0.23
N LEU A 541 5.19 8.66 -0.34
CA LEU A 541 4.71 7.44 0.31
C LEU A 541 5.84 6.57 0.86
N PRO A 542 6.91 6.25 0.11
CA PRO A 542 8.01 5.45 0.64
C PRO A 542 8.77 6.13 1.80
N LYS A 543 8.86 7.47 1.78
CA LYS A 543 9.54 8.25 2.82
C LYS A 543 8.74 8.23 4.12
N VAL A 544 7.45 8.58 4.04
CA VAL A 544 6.54 8.64 5.19
C VAL A 544 6.34 7.26 5.79
N ARG A 545 6.21 6.23 4.94
CA ARG A 545 6.21 4.83 5.39
C ARG A 545 7.41 4.52 6.27
N LYS A 546 8.62 4.79 5.77
CA LYS A 546 9.85 4.45 6.48
C LYS A 546 9.93 5.16 7.83
N GLU A 547 9.44 6.40 7.91
CA GLU A 547 9.34 7.15 9.16
C GLU A 547 8.42 6.45 10.16
N ILE A 548 7.22 6.02 9.74
CA ILE A 548 6.25 5.31 10.59
C ILE A 548 6.75 3.93 11.01
N GLU A 549 7.38 3.18 10.09
CA GLU A 549 7.96 1.86 10.37
C GLU A 549 9.12 1.95 11.35
N THR A 550 9.92 3.03 11.29
CA THR A 550 10.98 3.30 12.27
C THR A 550 10.41 3.56 13.68
N MET A 551 9.16 4.02 13.79
CA MET A 551 8.46 4.12 15.09
C MET A 551 7.95 2.76 15.60
N GLY A 552 8.11 1.67 14.83
CA GLY A 552 7.71 0.32 15.21
C GLY A 552 6.30 -0.09 14.77
N PHE A 553 5.63 0.72 13.95
CA PHE A 553 4.31 0.39 13.40
C PHE A 553 4.41 -0.30 12.05
N ARG A 554 3.40 -1.10 11.70
CA ARG A 554 3.29 -1.70 10.37
C ARG A 554 2.56 -0.73 9.46
N THR A 555 2.96 -0.71 8.19
CA THR A 555 2.24 0.04 7.17
C THR A 555 1.82 -0.87 6.03
N SER A 556 0.63 -0.61 5.49
CA SER A 556 0.12 -1.22 4.27
C SER A 556 -0.36 -0.13 3.33
N SER A 557 -0.33 -0.37 2.02
CA SER A 557 -0.93 0.55 1.06
C SER A 557 -1.32 -0.19 -0.21
N THR A 558 -2.39 0.30 -0.86
CA THR A 558 -2.77 -0.16 -2.20
C THR A 558 -1.66 0.11 -3.23
N TYR A 559 -0.80 1.10 -2.97
CA TYR A 559 0.38 1.37 -3.79
C TYR A 559 1.33 0.17 -3.90
N ASP A 560 1.48 -0.63 -2.85
CA ASP A 560 2.34 -1.82 -2.89
C ASP A 560 1.77 -2.90 -3.80
N THR A 561 0.46 -3.11 -3.73
CA THR A 561 -0.25 -4.05 -4.60
C THR A 561 -0.12 -3.62 -6.06
N VAL A 562 -0.33 -2.34 -6.35
CA VAL A 562 -0.15 -1.80 -7.72
C VAL A 562 1.29 -1.93 -8.19
N LYS A 563 2.28 -1.62 -7.35
CA LYS A 563 3.70 -1.77 -7.70
C LYS A 563 4.08 -3.24 -7.95
N GLN A 564 3.50 -4.18 -7.19
CA GLN A 564 3.66 -5.61 -7.44
C GLN A 564 3.08 -6.00 -8.80
N ILE A 565 1.87 -5.54 -9.12
CA ILE A 565 1.24 -5.75 -10.44
C ILE A 565 2.15 -5.19 -11.55
N GLU A 566 2.60 -3.94 -11.44
CA GLU A 566 3.52 -3.32 -12.40
C GLU A 566 4.80 -4.14 -12.57
N SER A 567 5.40 -4.63 -11.48
CA SER A 567 6.61 -5.46 -11.53
C SER A 567 6.37 -6.80 -12.22
N LEU A 568 5.23 -7.45 -11.94
CA LEU A 568 4.87 -8.71 -12.60
C LEU A 568 4.68 -8.51 -14.11
N PHE A 569 3.93 -7.48 -14.51
CA PHE A 569 3.72 -7.16 -15.91
C PHE A 569 5.02 -6.72 -16.61
N ASN A 570 5.91 -6.00 -15.93
CA ASN A 570 7.21 -5.64 -16.48
C ASN A 570 8.06 -6.90 -16.76
N ASN A 571 8.06 -7.88 -15.86
CA ASN A 571 8.75 -9.16 -16.05
C ASN A 571 8.14 -9.98 -17.19
N LEU A 572 6.81 -10.04 -17.28
CA LEU A 572 6.11 -10.68 -18.41
C LEU A 572 6.44 -9.99 -19.74
N ARG A 573 6.45 -8.66 -19.78
CA ARG A 573 6.83 -7.87 -20.95
C ARG A 573 8.28 -8.15 -21.38
N LEU A 574 9.20 -8.30 -20.42
CA LEU A 574 10.59 -8.69 -20.71
C LEU A 574 10.67 -10.07 -21.36
N LEU A 575 9.94 -11.06 -20.81
CA LEU A 575 9.88 -12.41 -21.38
C LEU A 575 9.32 -12.38 -22.82
N LEU A 576 8.21 -11.68 -23.03
CA LEU A 576 7.59 -11.53 -24.36
C LEU A 576 8.50 -10.80 -25.34
N ALA A 577 9.26 -9.80 -24.88
CA ALA A 577 10.24 -9.10 -25.70
C ALA A 577 11.39 -10.02 -26.14
N ILE A 578 11.87 -10.91 -25.26
CA ILE A 578 12.90 -11.91 -25.59
C ILE A 578 12.37 -12.88 -26.66
N LEU A 579 11.18 -13.44 -26.46
CA LEU A 579 10.54 -14.32 -27.46
C LEU A 579 10.32 -13.61 -28.79
N GLY A 580 9.93 -12.34 -28.73
CA GLY A 580 9.80 -11.49 -29.90
C GLY A 580 11.11 -11.25 -30.64
N MET A 581 12.20 -11.03 -29.90
CA MET A 581 13.53 -10.86 -30.50
C MET A 581 13.98 -12.14 -31.22
N VAL A 582 13.68 -13.33 -30.67
CA VAL A 582 13.93 -14.61 -31.34
C VAL A 582 13.12 -14.72 -32.63
N ALA A 583 11.82 -14.44 -32.59
CA ALA A 583 10.95 -14.50 -33.77
C ALA A 583 11.41 -13.53 -34.87
N LEU A 584 11.80 -12.31 -34.49
CA LEU A 584 12.36 -11.32 -35.39
C LEU A 584 13.73 -11.76 -35.95
N GLY A 585 14.55 -12.44 -35.16
CA GLY A 585 15.78 -13.08 -35.62
C GLY A 585 15.53 -14.11 -36.73
N VAL A 586 14.55 -15.01 -36.54
CA VAL A 586 14.14 -15.98 -37.57
C VAL A 586 13.64 -15.28 -38.84
N ALA A 587 12.81 -14.24 -38.70
CA ALA A 587 12.34 -13.46 -39.84
C ALA A 587 13.48 -12.73 -40.58
N SER A 588 14.49 -12.25 -39.85
CA SER A 588 15.67 -11.60 -40.41
C SER A 588 16.52 -12.54 -41.27
N LEU A 589 16.61 -13.83 -40.90
CA LEU A 589 17.29 -14.85 -41.73
C LEU A 589 16.56 -15.09 -43.05
N GLY A 590 15.22 -15.10 -43.04
CA GLY A 590 14.42 -15.19 -44.27
C GLY A 590 14.65 -14.00 -45.20
N MET A 591 14.76 -12.80 -44.63
CA MET A 591 15.13 -11.59 -45.38
C MET A 591 16.54 -11.64 -45.93
N PHE A 592 17.52 -12.08 -45.13
CA PHE A 592 18.91 -12.23 -45.57
C PHE A 592 19.02 -13.17 -46.78
N ASN A 593 18.33 -14.31 -46.73
CA ASN A 593 18.28 -15.25 -47.84
C ASN A 593 17.64 -14.61 -49.09
N THR A 594 16.51 -13.94 -48.91
CA THR A 594 15.80 -13.22 -49.98
C THR A 594 16.69 -12.22 -50.71
N LEU A 595 17.42 -11.39 -49.96
CA LEU A 595 18.30 -10.36 -50.51
C LEU A 595 19.52 -10.96 -51.20
N THR A 596 20.10 -12.02 -50.63
CA THR A 596 21.25 -12.71 -51.23
C THR A 596 20.88 -13.35 -52.57
N VAL A 597 19.72 -14.01 -52.64
CA VAL A 597 19.23 -14.59 -53.90
C VAL A 597 18.86 -13.49 -54.91
N SER A 598 18.22 -12.40 -54.46
CA SER A 598 17.91 -11.24 -55.31
C SER A 598 19.16 -10.65 -55.96
N LEU A 599 20.26 -10.55 -55.20
CA LEU A 599 21.55 -10.10 -55.73
C LEU A 599 22.09 -11.04 -56.82
N LEU A 600 22.04 -12.36 -56.60
CA LEU A 600 22.56 -13.35 -57.54
C LEU A 600 21.79 -13.33 -58.87
N GLU A 601 20.46 -13.22 -58.80
CA GLU A 601 19.58 -13.10 -59.97
C GLU A 601 19.80 -11.79 -60.75
N ARG A 602 20.29 -10.72 -60.10
CA ARG A 602 20.49 -9.38 -60.67
C ARG A 602 21.96 -9.00 -60.87
N THR A 603 22.84 -10.01 -60.99
CA THR A 603 24.27 -9.79 -61.21
C THR A 603 24.55 -9.04 -62.51
N ARG A 604 23.93 -9.43 -63.63
CA ARG A 604 24.06 -8.76 -64.93
C ARG A 604 23.53 -7.33 -64.93
N GLU A 605 22.39 -7.08 -64.27
CA GLU A 605 21.83 -5.73 -64.08
C GLU A 605 22.82 -4.83 -63.30
N THR A 606 23.41 -5.37 -62.23
CA THR A 606 24.44 -4.67 -61.43
C THR A 606 25.69 -4.38 -62.25
N GLY A 607 26.11 -5.32 -63.10
CA GLY A 607 27.21 -5.13 -64.05
C GLY A 607 26.93 -4.03 -65.08
N GLY A 608 25.70 -4.01 -65.62
CA GLY A 608 25.24 -2.98 -66.55
C GLY A 608 25.22 -1.58 -65.94
N MET A 609 24.70 -1.44 -64.72
CA MET A 609 24.71 -0.16 -64.01
C MET A 609 26.13 0.38 -63.80
N LYS A 610 27.08 -0.49 -63.42
CA LYS A 610 28.50 -0.12 -63.28
C LYS A 610 29.15 0.25 -64.62
N ALA A 611 28.77 -0.42 -65.71
CA ALA A 611 29.27 -0.11 -67.05
C ALA A 611 28.76 1.25 -67.57
N ILE A 612 27.56 1.66 -67.17
CA ILE A 612 26.98 2.98 -67.50
C ILE A 612 27.56 4.11 -66.62
N GLY A 613 28.32 3.78 -65.58
CA GLY A 613 29.06 4.75 -64.77
C GLY A 613 28.70 4.80 -63.28
N MET A 614 27.83 3.89 -62.79
CA MET A 614 27.48 3.83 -61.36
C MET A 614 28.68 3.39 -60.50
N VAL A 615 28.98 4.13 -59.43
CA VAL A 615 30.11 3.83 -58.54
C VAL A 615 29.77 2.63 -57.65
N SER A 616 30.77 1.83 -57.27
CA SER A 616 30.53 0.63 -56.44
C SER A 616 29.94 0.92 -55.06
N ASP A 617 30.19 2.11 -54.49
CA ASP A 617 29.55 2.57 -53.25
C ASP A 617 28.07 2.92 -53.46
N GLU A 618 27.70 3.44 -54.63
CA GLU A 618 26.30 3.73 -54.98
C GLU A 618 25.52 2.43 -55.17
N VAL A 619 26.16 1.41 -55.74
CA VAL A 619 25.58 0.05 -55.83
C VAL A 619 25.34 -0.52 -54.43
N GLN A 620 26.28 -0.34 -53.50
CA GLN A 620 26.10 -0.74 -52.10
C GLN A 620 24.88 -0.05 -51.48
N ASP A 621 24.79 1.27 -51.63
CA ASP A 621 23.69 2.08 -51.09
C ASP A 621 22.33 1.69 -51.69
N LEU A 622 22.28 1.29 -52.97
CA LEU A 622 21.07 0.79 -53.63
C LEU A 622 20.55 -0.50 -52.97
N PHE A 623 21.40 -1.51 -52.82
CA PHE A 623 21.00 -2.78 -52.17
C PHE A 623 20.70 -2.60 -50.68
N LEU A 624 21.38 -1.66 -50.02
CA LEU A 624 21.11 -1.33 -48.63
C LEU A 624 19.76 -0.60 -48.48
N ALA A 625 19.41 0.30 -49.40
CA ALA A 625 18.07 0.89 -49.48
C ALA A 625 16.99 -0.19 -49.62
N GLU A 626 17.19 -1.17 -50.52
CA GLU A 626 16.26 -2.27 -50.74
C GLU A 626 16.00 -3.05 -49.43
N ALA A 627 17.05 -3.40 -48.70
CA ALA A 627 16.94 -4.09 -47.42
C ALA A 627 16.22 -3.27 -46.34
N MET A 628 16.56 -1.98 -46.20
CA MET A 628 15.95 -1.08 -45.22
C MET A 628 14.48 -0.80 -45.52
N ILE A 629 14.10 -0.65 -46.80
CA ILE A 629 12.70 -0.49 -47.23
C ILE A 629 11.90 -1.74 -46.81
N MET A 630 12.42 -2.94 -47.06
CA MET A 630 11.73 -4.17 -46.65
C MET A 630 11.60 -4.27 -45.13
N GLY A 631 12.68 -3.97 -44.39
CA GLY A 631 12.69 -4.00 -42.92
C GLY A 631 11.67 -3.03 -42.32
N LEU A 632 11.69 -1.77 -42.75
CA LEU A 632 10.74 -0.76 -42.29
C LEU A 632 9.30 -1.07 -42.69
N SER A 633 9.08 -1.55 -43.92
CA SER A 633 7.75 -1.96 -44.37
C SER A 633 7.21 -3.12 -43.53
N GLY A 634 8.08 -4.08 -43.17
CA GLY A 634 7.74 -5.18 -42.27
C GLY A 634 7.42 -4.69 -40.86
N GLY A 635 8.21 -3.77 -40.32
CA GLY A 635 7.97 -3.17 -39.00
C GLY A 635 6.67 -2.38 -38.91
N ILE A 636 6.43 -1.50 -39.89
CA ILE A 636 5.19 -0.70 -40.01
C ILE A 636 3.99 -1.61 -40.25
N GLY A 637 4.13 -2.58 -41.16
CA GLY A 637 3.09 -3.58 -41.42
C GLY A 637 2.73 -4.35 -40.15
N GLY A 638 3.73 -4.77 -39.37
CA GLY A 638 3.51 -5.44 -38.09
C GLY A 638 2.86 -4.55 -37.04
N LEU A 639 3.25 -3.28 -36.93
CA LEU A 639 2.55 -2.31 -36.07
C LEU A 639 1.06 -2.21 -36.42
N ILE A 640 0.75 -2.08 -37.72
CA ILE A 640 -0.64 -1.97 -38.20
C ILE A 640 -1.39 -3.26 -37.94
N PHE A 641 -0.84 -4.42 -38.32
CA PHE A 641 -1.50 -5.72 -38.13
C PHE A 641 -1.70 -6.05 -36.65
N GLY A 642 -0.66 -5.91 -35.83
CA GLY A 642 -0.73 -6.19 -34.40
C GLY A 642 -1.74 -5.29 -33.68
N PHE A 643 -1.73 -3.99 -33.99
CA PHE A 643 -2.70 -3.06 -33.42
C PHE A 643 -4.13 -3.33 -33.90
N SER A 644 -4.32 -3.61 -35.19
CA SER A 644 -5.65 -3.89 -35.77
C SER A 644 -6.25 -5.17 -35.19
N ILE A 645 -5.45 -6.24 -35.07
CA ILE A 645 -5.87 -7.49 -34.43
C ILE A 645 -6.20 -7.23 -32.96
N GLY A 646 -5.37 -6.45 -32.26
CA GLY A 646 -5.61 -6.07 -30.87
C GLY A 646 -6.92 -5.32 -30.67
N GLU A 647 -7.27 -4.43 -31.61
CA GLU A 647 -8.52 -3.68 -31.57
C GLU A 647 -9.73 -4.58 -31.80
N ILE A 648 -9.65 -5.51 -32.76
CA ILE A 648 -10.69 -6.52 -32.99
C ILE A 648 -10.91 -7.36 -31.73
N PHE A 649 -9.83 -7.80 -31.07
CA PHE A 649 -9.91 -8.52 -29.80
C PHE A 649 -10.54 -7.66 -28.69
N SER A 650 -10.16 -6.38 -28.58
CA SER A 650 -10.72 -5.46 -27.59
C SER A 650 -12.23 -5.26 -27.78
N ILE A 651 -12.68 -5.09 -29.03
CA ILE A 651 -14.10 -4.96 -29.36
C ILE A 651 -14.86 -6.23 -28.98
N LEU A 652 -14.33 -7.40 -29.34
CA LEU A 652 -14.96 -8.69 -29.05
C LEU A 652 -15.16 -8.90 -27.55
N ILE A 653 -14.13 -8.61 -26.75
CA ILE A 653 -14.21 -8.72 -25.29
C ILE A 653 -15.16 -7.66 -24.72
N SER A 654 -15.17 -6.45 -25.27
CA SER A 654 -16.06 -5.39 -24.82
C SER A 654 -17.55 -5.74 -25.03
N ILE A 655 -17.90 -6.47 -26.08
CA ILE A 655 -19.28 -6.94 -26.30
C ILE A 655 -19.74 -7.84 -25.13
N ILE A 656 -18.86 -8.75 -24.71
CA ILE A 656 -19.13 -9.67 -23.58
C ILE A 656 -19.16 -8.90 -22.24
N ALA A 657 -18.32 -7.88 -22.08
CA ALA A 657 -18.29 -7.06 -20.88
C ALA A 657 -19.57 -6.21 -20.72
N ILE A 658 -20.10 -5.67 -21.82
CA ILE A 658 -21.35 -4.91 -21.83
C ILE A 658 -22.52 -5.82 -21.44
N SER A 659 -22.57 -7.07 -21.93
CA SER A 659 -23.63 -8.02 -21.53
C SER A 659 -23.58 -8.37 -20.03
N LYS A 660 -22.43 -8.19 -19.37
CA LYS A 660 -22.25 -8.38 -17.93
C LYS A 660 -22.33 -7.07 -17.12
N GLY A 661 -22.73 -5.97 -17.74
CA GLY A 661 -22.89 -4.66 -17.08
C GLY A 661 -21.58 -3.94 -16.74
N GLN A 662 -20.42 -4.38 -17.27
CA GLN A 662 -19.10 -3.83 -16.92
C GLN A 662 -18.63 -2.66 -17.81
N GLY A 663 -19.41 -2.28 -18.82
CA GLY A 663 -19.10 -1.16 -19.72
C GLY A 663 -18.05 -1.47 -20.79
N PHE A 664 -17.57 -0.44 -21.49
CA PHE A 664 -16.57 -0.57 -22.56
C PHE A 664 -15.17 -0.76 -21.97
N LEU A 665 -14.46 -1.81 -22.38
CA LEU A 665 -13.10 -2.11 -21.92
C LEU A 665 -12.10 -1.81 -23.04
N GLN A 666 -11.19 -0.85 -22.79
CA GLN A 666 -10.06 -0.58 -23.67
C GLN A 666 -8.87 -1.47 -23.28
N LEU A 667 -8.71 -2.59 -23.98
CA LEU A 667 -7.68 -3.60 -23.70
C LEU A 667 -6.44 -3.45 -24.59
N ASN A 668 -6.54 -2.66 -25.66
CA ASN A 668 -5.46 -2.42 -26.59
C ASN A 668 -4.81 -1.06 -26.28
N TYR A 669 -3.58 -1.05 -25.77
CA TYR A 669 -2.86 0.18 -25.50
C TYR A 669 -1.41 0.09 -25.95
N LEU A 670 -1.03 0.94 -26.90
CA LEU A 670 0.30 1.00 -27.46
C LEU A 670 1.01 2.30 -27.07
N PRO A 671 2.01 2.26 -26.16
CA PRO A 671 2.72 3.48 -25.76
C PRO A 671 3.51 4.10 -26.94
N PRO A 672 3.56 5.43 -27.09
CA PRO A 672 4.26 6.08 -28.21
C PRO A 672 5.76 5.77 -28.29
N TYR A 673 6.43 5.66 -27.14
CA TYR A 673 7.85 5.30 -27.08
C TYR A 673 8.10 3.88 -27.64
N PHE A 674 7.13 2.98 -27.49
CA PHE A 674 7.23 1.61 -27.96
C PHE A 674 7.07 1.53 -29.49
N VAL A 675 6.20 2.37 -30.08
CA VAL A 675 6.10 2.53 -31.54
C VAL A 675 7.43 2.99 -32.13
N ALA A 676 8.05 4.01 -31.52
CA ALA A 676 9.36 4.50 -31.94
C ALA A 676 10.44 3.41 -31.83
N PHE A 677 10.43 2.64 -30.74
CA PHE A 677 11.34 1.51 -30.54
C PHE A 677 11.23 0.46 -31.65
N ILE A 678 10.01 0.05 -32.04
CA ILE A 678 9.82 -0.93 -33.12
C ILE A 678 10.32 -0.40 -34.47
N ILE A 679 10.07 0.86 -34.80
CA ILE A 679 10.55 1.46 -36.05
C ILE A 679 12.09 1.46 -36.10
N ILE A 680 12.74 1.81 -34.99
CA ILE A 680 14.21 1.76 -34.87
C ILE A 680 14.71 0.31 -35.00
N CYS A 681 14.10 -0.64 -34.31
CA CYS A 681 14.46 -2.05 -34.43
C CYS A 681 14.29 -2.58 -35.85
N ALA A 682 13.17 -2.28 -36.52
CA ALA A 682 12.91 -2.69 -37.89
C ALA A 682 13.95 -2.12 -38.87
N PHE A 683 14.38 -0.88 -38.66
CA PHE A 683 15.46 -0.28 -39.42
C PHE A 683 16.80 -0.98 -39.18
N VAL A 684 17.17 -1.21 -37.91
CA VAL A 684 18.41 -1.90 -37.54
C VAL A 684 18.45 -3.30 -38.13
N VAL A 685 17.33 -4.02 -38.11
CA VAL A 685 17.22 -5.36 -38.70
C VAL A 685 17.40 -5.30 -40.21
N GLY A 686 16.71 -4.40 -40.92
CA GLY A 686 16.87 -4.22 -42.36
C GLY A 686 18.29 -3.81 -42.76
N LEU A 687 18.95 -2.98 -41.94
CA LEU A 687 20.36 -2.65 -42.10
C LEU A 687 21.23 -3.90 -41.97
N LEU A 688 21.14 -4.62 -40.84
CA LEU A 688 21.98 -5.77 -40.54
C LEU A 688 21.86 -6.89 -41.57
N THR A 689 20.63 -7.20 -42.01
CA THR A 689 20.40 -8.22 -43.04
C THR A 689 20.90 -7.79 -44.42
N GLY A 690 20.87 -6.48 -44.71
CA GLY A 690 21.31 -5.90 -45.98
C GLY A 690 22.82 -5.69 -46.11
N LEU A 691 23.56 -5.57 -45.00
CA LEU A 691 24.99 -5.22 -45.01
C LEU A 691 25.83 -6.19 -45.84
N TYR A 692 25.64 -7.50 -45.64
CA TYR A 692 26.37 -8.53 -46.36
C TYR A 692 26.07 -8.58 -47.87
N PRO A 693 24.81 -8.70 -48.32
CA PRO A 693 24.52 -8.71 -49.76
C PRO A 693 24.92 -7.38 -50.43
N ALA A 694 24.72 -6.23 -49.78
CA ALA A 694 25.16 -4.93 -50.30
C ALA A 694 26.69 -4.86 -50.46
N TYR A 695 27.45 -5.36 -49.47
CA TYR A 695 28.90 -5.43 -49.56
C TYR A 695 29.38 -6.39 -50.67
N ARG A 696 28.69 -7.51 -50.87
CA ARG A 696 28.97 -8.44 -51.96
C ARG A 696 28.71 -7.79 -53.33
N ALA A 697 27.61 -7.05 -53.48
CA ALA A 697 27.27 -6.30 -54.70
C ALA A 697 28.32 -5.24 -55.06
N LYS A 698 28.85 -4.54 -54.04
CA LYS A 698 29.97 -3.60 -54.20
C LYS A 698 31.19 -4.27 -54.84
N LYS A 699 31.52 -5.50 -54.44
CA LYS A 699 32.69 -6.25 -54.94
C LYS A 699 32.50 -6.91 -56.31
N THR A 700 31.28 -7.03 -56.82
CA THR A 700 31.03 -7.64 -58.13
C THR A 700 31.66 -6.81 -59.25
N SER A 701 32.55 -7.43 -60.04
CA SER A 701 33.18 -6.79 -61.21
C SER A 701 32.18 -6.65 -62.36
N ALA A 702 32.12 -5.46 -62.98
CA ALA A 702 31.26 -5.20 -64.13
C ALA A 702 31.58 -6.14 -65.31
N LEU A 703 32.87 -6.37 -65.56
CA LEU A 703 33.34 -7.28 -66.61
C LEU A 703 32.87 -8.71 -66.36
N ASN A 704 33.03 -9.21 -65.12
CA ASN A 704 32.62 -10.57 -64.79
C ASN A 704 31.11 -10.74 -64.79
N ALA A 705 30.37 -9.71 -64.35
CA ALA A 705 28.91 -9.72 -64.34
C ALA A 705 28.30 -9.70 -65.75
N LEU A 706 28.94 -9.04 -66.71
CA LEU A 706 28.48 -9.00 -68.12
C LEU A 706 28.89 -10.24 -68.91
N ARG A 707 29.99 -10.91 -68.51
CA ARG A 707 30.42 -12.21 -69.06
C ARG A 707 29.71 -13.41 -68.42
N TYR A 708 28.86 -13.19 -67.43
CA TYR A 708 28.14 -14.24 -66.72
C TYR A 708 26.98 -14.76 -67.57
N GLU A 709 27.32 -15.61 -68.54
CA GLU A 709 26.54 -16.72 -69.15
C GLU A 709 27.50 -17.56 -70.01
#